data_AF-A0A1Y4ABW8-F1
#
_entry.id   AF-A0A1Y4ABW8-F1
#
_cell.length_a   1.000
_cell.length_b   1.000
_cell.length_c   1.000
_cell.angle_alpha   90.00
_cell.angle_beta   90.00
_cell.angle_gamma   90.00
#
_symmetry.space_group_name_H-M   'P 1'
#
loop_
_entity.id
_entity.type
_entity.pdbx_description
1 polymer ?
#
loop_
_entity_poly.entity_id
_entity_poly.type
_entity_poly.pdbx_seq_one_letter_code
_entity_poly.pdbx_strand_id
1 'polypeptide(L)'
;MTDYDPSSQAPKLNGLSWMTRNLGALSDDYDETGSAKGFVYQWGRKDPFPSGAGWNDLNDITVYDASGTAATDLFANEQVTASNNLQNAVEHPTTFYYGTRIGDDYYDRLTADGTAKNNRLWETAADGGKTLFDPCPPGWRVPRNGSWKGVNEANFIYDEAAFGRRHALLGYYPAAGNRGAASGTWSFVGGQASYWTSTATQEQYSYILNFLAAYLNPQSSSNRAAGCSVRCVSETQGEPDPEPSTGDTFTLTTVTDATYQGGTGSDGSANYYIGLSNVPFEIDDQGEQVPTEPGIILYLDLYGQASQDASAARLPEGTYTLKSGATTGTANPDYTWAREKKQDGTIAYRKPVEGEITVLHTQKGYLIEGTFVVGTEEENFAFTYEGELAFVDRTDPSGGAPVIREPVNVTFTSASATWEYTGDESDRYTIRLQEGTVEGGYLAHGHQLTIDLLSKPLSSKEEMVLAEGVYSPSNDYVSPMTFTQGSTFNLMGYVYYYGTYLQQVESLEETPLIGFAQEGTIEVKRSGSQYEFIVDVTTPEGVSIKGTYPMGDVNFIDNAPEKPAGDWLSILHEDKTVLFNPDDASECRVWTYTSYFEGATEFEILVDNNTTDEAFQLDVLAAEGATSIAGTYTTPKDPDNPQAGEFIPGYQEFAVKRGTWPYLYYDFSASQYIGAPATEGTIEITELEDGKVEIQYEMKDDADPKNTIRSVWSGTIRKVN
;
A
#
# COMPACT_ATOMS: atom_id res chain seq x y z
N MET A 1 3.05 45.27 20.63
CA MET A 1 1.79 44.54 20.37
C MET A 1 1.42 44.81 18.93
N THR A 2 1.15 43.75 18.17
CA THR A 2 0.55 43.88 16.84
C THR A 2 -0.95 44.16 17.01
N ASP A 3 -1.56 44.83 16.05
CA ASP A 3 -3.00 45.05 15.91
C ASP A 3 -3.69 43.89 15.15
N TYR A 4 -3.03 42.73 15.11
CA TYR A 4 -3.50 41.56 14.37
C TYR A 4 -4.76 40.96 14.98
N ASP A 5 -5.82 40.88 14.18
CA ASP A 5 -7.04 40.15 14.48
C ASP A 5 -7.05 38.85 13.66
N PRO A 6 -6.86 37.67 14.29
CA PRO A 6 -6.83 36.40 13.57
C PRO A 6 -8.17 36.02 12.93
N SER A 7 -9.28 36.63 13.35
CA SER A 7 -10.61 36.38 12.77
C SER A 7 -10.87 37.19 11.49
N SER A 8 -10.08 38.23 11.25
CA SER A 8 -10.19 39.07 10.05
C SER A 8 -9.44 38.43 8.89
N GLN A 9 -10.16 38.09 7.81
CA GLN A 9 -9.59 37.48 6.59
C GLN A 9 -8.92 36.10 6.79
N ALA A 10 -9.42 35.29 7.73
CA ALA A 10 -8.91 33.93 7.94
C ALA A 10 -9.17 33.04 6.71
N PRO A 11 -8.13 32.53 6.03
CA PRO A 11 -8.33 31.60 4.93
C PRO A 11 -8.89 30.27 5.42
N LYS A 12 -9.59 29.56 4.54
CA LYS A 12 -10.17 28.27 4.85
C LYS A 12 -9.51 27.15 4.07
N LEU A 13 -9.34 26.01 4.72
CA LEU A 13 -8.94 24.73 4.11
C LEU A 13 -9.43 23.60 5.02
N ASN A 14 -9.99 22.54 4.43
CA ASN A 14 -10.52 21.37 5.16
C ASN A 14 -11.55 21.74 6.25
N GLY A 15 -12.44 22.70 5.97
CA GLY A 15 -13.47 23.17 6.91
C GLY A 15 -12.91 23.93 8.13
N LEU A 16 -11.62 24.27 8.13
CA LEU A 16 -10.95 24.99 9.20
C LEU A 16 -10.62 26.41 8.74
N SER A 17 -10.83 27.39 9.61
CA SER A 17 -10.26 28.73 9.43
C SER A 17 -8.82 28.72 9.94
N TRP A 18 -7.89 29.28 9.17
CA TRP A 18 -6.47 29.33 9.48
C TRP A 18 -6.05 30.74 9.84
N MET A 19 -5.10 30.87 10.77
CA MET A 19 -4.40 32.14 10.93
C MET A 19 -3.53 32.40 9.69
N THR A 20 -3.46 33.66 9.26
CA THR A 20 -2.64 34.09 8.11
C THR A 20 -1.14 34.05 8.39
N ARG A 21 -0.72 33.90 9.65
CA ARG A 21 0.68 33.94 10.08
C ARG A 21 0.97 33.00 11.25
N ASN A 22 2.25 32.71 11.47
CA ASN A 22 2.70 31.86 12.57
C ASN A 22 2.52 32.58 13.92
N LEU A 23 2.37 31.83 15.01
CA LEU A 23 2.33 32.42 16.35
C LEU A 23 3.62 33.19 16.65
N GLY A 24 3.47 34.46 17.04
CA GLY A 24 4.59 35.36 17.33
C GLY A 24 5.14 36.09 16.10
N ALA A 25 4.64 35.83 14.89
CA ALA A 25 5.06 36.55 13.69
C ALA A 25 4.49 37.98 13.67
N LEU A 26 5.29 38.92 13.16
CA LEU A 26 4.89 40.32 13.01
C LEU A 26 4.37 40.63 11.60
N SER A 27 4.68 39.77 10.63
CA SER A 27 4.23 39.84 9.22
C SER A 27 3.61 38.50 8.81
N ASP A 28 2.70 38.53 7.83
CA ASP A 28 2.16 37.35 7.13
C ASP A 28 2.86 37.06 5.79
N ASP A 29 3.78 37.93 5.37
CA ASP A 29 4.62 37.73 4.18
C ASP A 29 6.09 38.00 4.47
N TYR A 30 6.94 37.53 3.56
CA TYR A 30 8.39 37.64 3.61
C TYR A 30 8.88 39.09 3.76
N ASP A 31 9.90 39.23 4.59
CA ASP A 31 10.71 40.43 4.70
C ASP A 31 12.15 40.05 5.12
N GLU A 32 13.12 40.90 4.79
CA GLU A 32 14.55 40.64 5.04
C GLU A 32 14.89 40.52 6.53
N THR A 33 14.10 41.11 7.42
CA THR A 33 14.30 41.01 8.88
C THR A 33 13.80 39.67 9.44
N GLY A 34 13.07 38.91 8.62
CA GLY A 34 12.52 37.60 8.96
C GLY A 34 11.40 37.69 9.99
N SER A 35 10.59 38.75 9.91
CA SER A 35 9.50 39.02 10.86
C SER A 35 8.31 38.06 10.68
N ALA A 36 8.24 37.36 9.54
CA ALA A 36 7.26 36.31 9.26
C ALA A 36 7.50 34.99 10.02
N LYS A 37 8.73 34.70 10.45
CA LYS A 37 9.10 33.39 11.05
C LYS A 37 8.24 33.02 12.27
N GLY A 38 7.99 34.02 13.12
CA GLY A 38 7.33 33.85 14.41
C GLY A 38 8.21 33.14 15.43
N PHE A 39 7.59 32.40 16.34
CA PHE A 39 8.25 31.62 17.39
C PHE A 39 8.15 30.14 17.11
N VAL A 40 9.09 29.38 17.67
CA VAL A 40 9.00 27.91 17.74
C VAL A 40 8.60 27.47 19.13
N TYR A 41 7.93 26.32 19.20
CA TYR A 41 7.39 25.75 20.43
C TYR A 41 7.89 24.31 20.55
N GLN A 42 8.11 23.86 21.78
CA GLN A 42 8.30 22.42 22.04
C GLN A 42 6.94 21.75 22.16
N TRP A 43 6.81 20.53 21.67
CA TRP A 43 5.52 19.86 21.65
C TRP A 43 4.92 19.71 23.06
N GLY A 44 3.65 20.08 23.20
CA GLY A 44 2.92 20.07 24.47
C GLY A 44 3.24 21.22 25.43
N ARG A 45 3.97 22.27 25.03
CA ARG A 45 4.18 23.50 25.82
C ARG A 45 3.49 24.69 25.17
N LYS A 46 3.19 25.69 26.00
CA LYS A 46 2.71 27.01 25.54
C LYS A 46 3.80 28.08 25.48
N ASP A 47 4.99 27.76 25.98
CA ASP A 47 6.09 28.71 26.12
C ASP A 47 6.83 28.87 24.78
N PRO A 48 7.00 30.11 24.26
CA PRO A 48 7.62 30.36 22.97
C PRO A 48 9.15 30.47 23.04
N PHE A 49 9.82 30.06 21.97
CA PHE A 49 11.24 30.32 21.73
C PHE A 49 11.41 31.19 20.47
N PRO A 50 12.00 32.38 20.60
CA PRO A 50 12.07 33.33 19.50
C PRO A 50 13.17 32.98 18.50
N SER A 51 12.87 33.10 17.20
CA SER A 51 13.86 32.98 16.14
C SER A 51 14.74 34.22 16.03
N GLY A 52 16.02 34.03 15.68
CA GLY A 52 16.96 35.12 15.39
C GLY A 52 16.55 36.04 14.24
N ALA A 53 17.33 37.11 14.04
CA ALA A 53 17.05 38.11 13.02
C ALA A 53 17.41 37.61 11.61
N GLY A 54 16.62 37.98 10.61
CA GLY A 54 16.86 37.57 9.22
C GLY A 54 16.71 36.06 8.99
N TRP A 55 17.41 35.53 7.98
CA TRP A 55 17.18 34.17 7.48
C TRP A 55 18.39 33.23 7.60
N ASN A 56 19.48 33.72 8.18
CA ASN A 56 20.73 32.94 8.34
C ASN A 56 21.23 32.94 9.80
N ASP A 57 20.54 33.63 10.72
CA ASP A 57 20.94 33.70 12.12
C ASP A 57 20.46 32.46 12.88
N LEU A 58 21.41 31.73 13.46
CA LEU A 58 21.18 30.53 14.26
C LEU A 58 21.18 30.83 15.77
N ASN A 59 21.09 32.10 16.16
CA ASN A 59 21.00 32.53 17.56
C ASN A 59 19.58 32.96 17.93
N ASP A 60 19.39 33.17 19.24
CA ASP A 60 18.16 33.76 19.77
C ASP A 60 18.15 35.28 19.65
N ILE A 61 16.95 35.86 19.73
CA ILE A 61 16.82 37.31 19.79
C ILE A 61 17.52 37.86 21.03
N THR A 62 18.08 39.06 20.90
CA THR A 62 18.50 39.83 22.08
C THR A 62 17.25 40.40 22.77
N VAL A 63 17.03 39.98 24.01
CA VAL A 63 15.96 40.53 24.87
C VAL A 63 16.53 41.65 25.72
N TYR A 64 15.78 42.72 25.90
CA TYR A 64 16.17 43.85 26.75
C TYR A 64 15.26 43.94 27.96
N ASP A 65 15.83 44.23 29.12
CA ASP A 65 15.06 44.50 30.33
C ASP A 65 14.36 45.86 30.28
N ALA A 66 13.57 46.19 31.31
CA ALA A 66 12.84 47.46 31.39
C ALA A 66 13.75 48.70 31.42
N SER A 67 15.05 48.54 31.67
CA SER A 67 16.05 49.62 31.64
C SER A 67 16.72 49.77 30.26
N GLY A 68 16.44 48.88 29.31
CA GLY A 68 17.09 48.82 28.00
C GLY A 68 18.43 48.08 28.00
N THR A 69 18.74 47.34 29.06
CA THR A 69 19.96 46.52 29.15
C THR A 69 19.68 45.15 28.53
N ALA A 70 20.59 44.65 27.69
CA ALA A 70 20.45 43.32 27.10
C ALA A 70 20.50 42.25 28.21
N ALA A 71 19.45 41.45 28.31
CA ALA A 71 19.41 40.25 29.13
C ALA A 71 20.31 39.20 28.47
N THR A 72 21.45 38.94 29.12
CA THR A 72 22.36 37.87 28.74
C THR A 72 21.88 36.55 29.33
N ASP A 73 22.07 35.44 28.60
CA ASP A 73 21.75 34.07 29.04
C ASP A 73 20.28 33.83 29.45
N LEU A 74 19.33 34.63 28.91
CA LEU A 74 17.91 34.48 29.22
C LEU A 74 17.36 33.13 28.73
N PHE A 75 17.77 32.72 27.52
CA PHE A 75 17.41 31.43 26.94
C PHE A 75 18.53 30.44 27.21
N ALA A 76 18.17 29.30 27.79
CA ALA A 76 19.11 28.23 28.14
C ALA A 76 18.67 26.92 27.47
N ASN A 77 19.62 26.01 27.27
CA ASN A 77 19.35 24.65 26.84
C ASN A 77 19.71 23.69 27.98
N GLU A 78 18.81 22.76 28.31
CA GLU A 78 19.02 21.77 29.36
C GLU A 78 18.57 20.38 28.88
N GLN A 79 19.34 19.34 29.22
CA GLN A 79 18.97 17.97 28.87
C GLN A 79 17.92 17.44 29.85
N VAL A 80 16.88 16.78 29.32
CA VAL A 80 15.90 16.10 30.16
C VAL A 80 16.51 14.88 30.84
N THR A 81 16.61 14.92 32.16
CA THR A 81 17.07 13.79 32.99
C THR A 81 15.98 13.24 33.91
N ALA A 82 14.87 13.95 34.06
CA ALA A 82 13.74 13.53 34.89
C ALA A 82 12.80 12.56 34.16
N SER A 83 12.16 11.67 34.92
CA SER A 83 11.06 10.83 34.42
C SER A 83 9.77 11.61 34.16
N ASN A 84 9.63 12.81 34.76
CA ASN A 84 8.58 13.76 34.44
C ASN A 84 9.10 15.20 34.60
N ASN A 85 9.25 15.89 33.48
CA ASN A 85 9.83 17.23 33.35
C ASN A 85 8.77 18.33 33.22
N LEU A 86 7.48 18.02 33.44
CA LEU A 86 6.40 18.99 33.26
C LEU A 86 6.53 20.20 34.20
N GLN A 87 6.83 19.96 35.48
CA GLN A 87 6.95 21.02 36.47
C GLN A 87 8.12 21.96 36.14
N ASN A 88 9.31 21.40 35.85
CA ASN A 88 10.50 22.18 35.48
C ASN A 88 10.23 23.05 34.24
N ALA A 89 9.53 22.51 33.24
CA ALA A 89 9.16 23.26 32.04
C ALA A 89 8.23 24.45 32.35
N VAL A 90 7.31 24.30 33.29
CA VAL A 90 6.39 25.38 33.72
C VAL A 90 7.11 26.44 34.56
N GLU A 91 8.03 26.04 35.44
CA GLU A 91 8.77 26.95 36.32
C GLU A 91 9.89 27.70 35.57
N HIS A 92 10.38 27.15 34.45
CA HIS A 92 11.45 27.73 33.64
C HIS A 92 11.04 27.86 32.15
N PRO A 93 10.18 28.84 31.81
CA PRO A 93 9.63 28.99 30.47
C PRO A 93 10.67 29.35 29.40
N THR A 94 11.82 29.94 29.78
CA THR A 94 12.90 30.28 28.84
C THR A 94 13.97 29.20 28.70
N THR A 95 13.83 28.07 29.41
CA THR A 95 14.72 26.90 29.24
C THR A 95 14.14 25.96 28.20
N PHE A 96 14.92 25.71 27.15
CA PHE A 96 14.63 24.70 26.14
C PHE A 96 15.14 23.33 26.62
N TYR A 97 14.22 22.38 26.76
CA TYR A 97 14.55 21.04 27.27
C TYR A 97 14.77 20.07 26.13
N TYR A 98 16.02 19.82 25.74
CA TYR A 98 16.33 18.83 24.71
C TYR A 98 16.35 17.42 25.32
N GLY A 99 15.97 16.42 24.53
CA GLY A 99 15.73 15.08 25.06
C GLY A 99 17.00 14.33 25.40
N THR A 100 16.87 13.36 26.31
CA THR A 100 17.78 12.20 26.37
C THR A 100 17.30 11.19 25.33
N ARG A 101 18.22 10.53 24.63
CA ARG A 101 17.87 9.46 23.67
C ARG A 101 17.25 8.31 24.44
N ILE A 102 16.03 7.93 24.05
CA ILE A 102 15.29 6.83 24.66
C ILE A 102 15.16 5.73 23.60
N GLY A 103 15.42 4.47 23.98
CA GLY A 103 15.43 3.35 23.04
C GLY A 103 16.40 3.59 21.88
N ASP A 104 15.97 3.23 20.66
CA ASP A 104 16.84 3.26 19.50
C ASP A 104 17.00 4.66 18.88
N ASP A 105 16.02 5.59 18.88
CA ASP A 105 16.23 6.89 18.17
C ASP A 105 15.40 8.13 18.62
N TYR A 106 14.58 8.07 19.68
CA TYR A 106 13.64 9.17 19.97
C TYR A 106 14.01 10.03 21.18
N TYR A 107 13.55 11.29 21.14
CA TYR A 107 13.81 12.35 22.12
C TYR A 107 12.50 13.02 22.55
N ASP A 108 12.16 12.90 23.83
CA ASP A 108 10.99 13.56 24.44
C ASP A 108 11.44 14.63 25.44
N ARG A 109 10.78 15.79 25.44
CA ARG A 109 11.07 16.88 26.39
C ARG A 109 10.44 16.67 27.77
N LEU A 110 9.45 15.78 27.87
CA LEU A 110 8.69 15.50 29.09
C LEU A 110 9.36 14.44 29.94
N THR A 111 10.05 13.47 29.35
CA THR A 111 10.56 12.30 30.08
C THR A 111 11.81 11.76 29.41
N ALA A 112 12.72 11.18 30.19
CA ALA A 112 13.83 10.34 29.70
C ALA A 112 13.45 8.83 29.64
N ASP A 113 12.21 8.50 30.01
CA ASP A 113 11.62 7.16 29.98
C ASP A 113 10.38 7.16 29.08
N GLY A 114 10.44 6.41 27.99
CA GLY A 114 9.41 6.36 26.95
C GLY A 114 8.05 5.82 27.42
N THR A 115 8.00 5.15 28.58
CA THR A 115 6.75 4.66 29.20
C THR A 115 5.98 5.80 29.88
N ALA A 116 6.66 6.85 30.34
CA ALA A 116 6.06 7.99 31.03
C ALA A 116 5.64 9.15 30.09
N LYS A 117 5.53 8.88 28.79
CA LYS A 117 5.10 9.85 27.78
C LYS A 117 3.66 10.31 28.00
N ASN A 118 3.32 11.52 27.53
CA ASN A 118 1.95 12.00 27.53
C ASN A 118 1.55 12.54 26.14
N ASN A 119 0.66 11.83 25.47
CA ASN A 119 0.17 12.15 24.12
C ASN A 119 -0.97 13.20 24.12
N ARG A 120 -1.36 13.72 25.29
CA ARG A 120 -2.57 14.55 25.48
C ARG A 120 -2.23 15.96 25.97
N LEU A 121 -1.02 16.43 25.70
CA LEU A 121 -0.56 17.72 26.21
C LEU A 121 -1.22 18.88 25.48
N TRP A 122 -1.44 18.83 24.16
CA TRP A 122 -2.18 19.88 23.42
C TRP A 122 -3.63 19.52 23.10
N GLU A 123 -4.02 18.26 23.27
CA GLU A 123 -5.33 17.75 22.89
C GLU A 123 -5.93 16.84 23.98
N THR A 124 -7.21 17.06 24.31
CA THR A 124 -7.96 16.27 25.29
C THR A 124 -8.28 14.86 24.78
N ALA A 125 -8.59 13.93 25.69
CA ALA A 125 -8.91 12.55 25.32
C ALA A 125 -10.39 12.34 24.89
N ALA A 126 -11.32 13.17 25.39
CA ALA A 126 -12.76 12.91 25.27
C ALA A 126 -13.40 13.49 24.00
N ASP A 127 -12.96 14.66 23.57
CA ASP A 127 -13.52 15.43 22.43
C ASP A 127 -12.42 15.97 21.48
N GLY A 128 -11.15 15.72 21.82
CA GLY A 128 -9.99 16.27 21.14
C GLY A 128 -9.96 17.82 21.11
N GLY A 129 -10.66 18.46 22.04
CA GLY A 129 -10.53 19.89 22.30
C GLY A 129 -9.10 20.27 22.67
N LYS A 130 -8.78 21.58 22.62
CA LYS A 130 -7.47 22.07 23.06
C LYS A 130 -7.33 21.98 24.57
N THR A 131 -6.09 21.91 25.05
CA THR A 131 -5.79 21.93 26.49
C THR A 131 -5.24 23.29 26.93
N LEU A 132 -4.94 23.42 28.23
CA LEU A 132 -4.25 24.59 28.79
C LEU A 132 -2.80 24.79 28.30
N PHE A 133 -2.19 23.76 27.70
CA PHE A 133 -0.81 23.83 27.19
C PHE A 133 -0.75 24.19 25.70
N ASP A 134 -1.89 24.21 25.00
CA ASP A 134 -1.96 24.67 23.62
C ASP A 134 -1.57 26.16 23.54
N PRO A 135 -0.57 26.55 22.74
CA PRO A 135 -0.08 27.93 22.64
C PRO A 135 -1.03 28.88 21.88
N CYS A 136 -2.03 28.37 21.16
CA CYS A 136 -2.95 29.19 20.39
C CYS A 136 -3.89 29.98 21.33
N PRO A 137 -4.36 31.18 20.92
CA PRO A 137 -5.30 31.97 21.71
C PRO A 137 -6.70 31.30 21.80
N PRO A 138 -7.58 31.76 22.71
CA PRO A 138 -8.97 31.30 22.74
C PRO A 138 -9.68 31.44 21.38
N GLY A 139 -10.50 30.45 20.99
CA GLY A 139 -11.11 30.35 19.67
C GLY A 139 -10.24 29.65 18.61
N TRP A 140 -8.96 29.42 18.93
CA TRP A 140 -7.97 28.82 18.05
C TRP A 140 -7.22 27.68 18.74
N ARG A 141 -6.66 26.75 17.98
CA ARG A 141 -5.94 25.56 18.45
C ARG A 141 -4.77 25.22 17.54
N VAL A 142 -3.85 24.41 18.03
CA VAL A 142 -2.85 23.75 17.18
C VAL A 142 -3.60 22.82 16.20
N PRO A 143 -3.23 22.81 14.90
CA PRO A 143 -3.87 21.94 13.92
C PRO A 143 -3.69 20.47 14.25
N ARG A 144 -4.61 19.60 13.81
CA ARG A 144 -4.48 18.14 13.97
C ARG A 144 -3.73 17.55 12.79
N ASN A 145 -3.31 16.29 12.91
CA ASN A 145 -2.94 15.51 11.73
C ASN A 145 -4.12 15.51 10.74
N GLY A 146 -3.82 15.68 9.45
CA GLY A 146 -4.82 15.79 8.39
C GLY A 146 -5.37 17.20 8.17
N SER A 147 -5.07 18.20 9.03
CA SER A 147 -5.51 19.58 8.79
C SER A 147 -4.96 20.15 7.47
N TRP A 148 -3.76 19.73 7.05
CA TRP A 148 -3.16 20.09 5.75
C TRP A 148 -3.47 19.09 4.63
N LYS A 149 -4.50 18.24 4.74
CA LYS A 149 -4.93 17.36 3.63
C LYS A 149 -5.13 18.20 2.35
N GLY A 150 -4.67 17.68 1.21
CA GLY A 150 -4.74 18.38 -0.08
C GLY A 150 -3.55 19.29 -0.38
N VAL A 151 -2.74 19.68 0.61
CA VAL A 151 -1.49 20.41 0.38
C VAL A 151 -0.46 19.48 -0.28
N ASN A 152 0.09 19.90 -1.43
CA ASN A 152 1.07 19.13 -2.20
C ASN A 152 2.03 20.06 -2.96
N GLU A 153 3.03 19.47 -3.64
CA GLU A 153 4.09 20.23 -4.33
C GLU A 153 3.54 21.15 -5.44
N ALA A 154 2.36 20.88 -5.99
CA ALA A 154 1.75 21.68 -7.06
C ALA A 154 0.96 22.90 -6.56
N ASN A 155 0.43 22.87 -5.33
CA ASN A 155 -0.36 23.98 -4.78
C ASN A 155 0.32 24.73 -3.64
N PHE A 156 1.41 24.19 -3.10
CA PHE A 156 2.19 24.79 -2.03
C PHE A 156 3.61 25.07 -2.49
N ILE A 157 3.73 25.99 -3.44
CA ILE A 157 4.94 26.23 -4.23
C ILE A 157 6.04 26.87 -3.38
N TYR A 158 7.27 26.36 -3.50
CA TYR A 158 8.44 26.97 -2.86
C TYR A 158 8.85 28.26 -3.57
N ASP A 159 8.97 29.34 -2.80
CA ASP A 159 9.45 30.65 -3.24
C ASP A 159 10.90 30.82 -2.78
N GLU A 160 11.83 30.52 -3.69
CA GLU A 160 13.28 30.60 -3.46
C GLU A 160 13.75 31.98 -3.00
N ALA A 161 13.11 33.05 -3.52
CA ALA A 161 13.48 34.42 -3.16
C ALA A 161 13.00 34.80 -1.74
N ALA A 162 12.00 34.09 -1.24
CA ALA A 162 11.34 34.36 0.04
C ALA A 162 11.64 33.31 1.11
N PHE A 163 12.46 32.29 0.86
CA PHE A 163 12.80 31.23 1.83
C PHE A 163 11.54 30.63 2.51
N GLY A 164 10.60 30.13 1.72
CA GLY A 164 9.36 29.54 2.24
C GLY A 164 8.44 29.03 1.13
N ARG A 165 7.23 28.58 1.49
CA ARG A 165 6.22 28.10 0.53
C ARG A 165 4.98 28.99 0.51
N ARG A 166 4.32 29.09 -0.64
CA ARG A 166 3.08 29.85 -0.84
C ARG A 166 1.96 28.93 -1.26
N HIS A 167 0.80 29.08 -0.63
CA HIS A 167 -0.44 28.44 -1.04
C HIS A 167 -1.46 29.52 -1.41
N ALA A 168 -2.25 29.31 -2.47
CA ALA A 168 -3.22 30.29 -2.94
C ALA A 168 -4.22 30.71 -1.83
N LEU A 169 -4.72 29.72 -1.07
CA LEU A 169 -5.59 29.96 0.09
C LEU A 169 -4.81 30.32 1.37
N LEU A 170 -3.86 29.49 1.79
CA LEU A 170 -3.24 29.63 3.12
C LEU A 170 -2.13 30.70 3.22
N GLY A 171 -1.79 31.35 2.11
CA GLY A 171 -0.75 32.38 2.03
C GLY A 171 0.66 31.82 2.19
N TYR A 172 1.56 32.65 2.72
CA TYR A 172 2.98 32.34 2.84
C TYR A 172 3.32 31.61 4.15
N TYR A 173 4.14 30.55 4.04
CA TYR A 173 4.69 29.76 5.13
C TYR A 173 6.21 29.88 5.12
N PRO A 174 6.82 30.53 6.13
CA PRO A 174 8.26 30.71 6.18
C PRO A 174 9.03 29.42 6.49
N ALA A 175 10.22 29.27 5.91
CA ALA A 175 11.23 28.29 6.32
C ALA A 175 11.97 28.78 7.58
N ALA A 176 11.25 28.79 8.71
CA ALA A 176 11.74 29.34 9.97
C ALA A 176 12.88 28.54 10.62
N GLY A 177 13.22 27.37 10.08
CA GLY A 177 14.11 26.41 10.71
C GLY A 177 13.45 25.73 11.92
N ASN A 178 14.26 25.04 12.70
CA ASN A 178 13.84 24.35 13.92
C ASN A 178 14.96 24.33 14.96
N ARG A 179 14.60 24.07 16.22
CA ARG A 179 15.58 23.71 17.26
C ARG A 179 15.69 22.19 17.36
N GLY A 180 16.92 21.68 17.36
CA GLY A 180 17.21 20.24 17.35
C GLY A 180 16.78 19.55 18.64
N ALA A 181 16.16 18.36 18.51
CA ALA A 181 15.64 17.60 19.64
C ALA A 181 16.72 17.06 20.59
N ALA A 182 17.95 16.85 20.10
CA ALA A 182 19.07 16.30 20.86
C ALA A 182 20.02 17.38 21.45
N SER A 183 19.87 18.65 21.05
CA SER A 183 20.82 19.72 21.39
C SER A 183 20.18 21.05 21.79
N GLY A 184 18.93 21.29 21.39
CA GLY A 184 18.25 22.58 21.54
C GLY A 184 18.81 23.71 20.66
N THR A 185 19.78 23.41 19.78
CA THR A 185 20.41 24.38 18.89
C THR A 185 19.58 24.61 17.63
N TRP A 186 19.59 25.83 17.11
CA TRP A 186 18.95 26.15 15.84
C TRP A 186 19.63 25.46 14.65
N SER A 187 18.81 25.06 13.68
CA SER A 187 19.25 24.48 12.41
C SER A 187 18.30 24.89 11.29
N PHE A 188 18.81 24.90 10.06
CA PHE A 188 18.04 25.04 8.81
C PHE A 188 17.17 26.31 8.70
N VAL A 189 17.51 27.38 9.42
CA VAL A 189 16.86 28.69 9.25
C VAL A 189 17.03 29.13 7.79
N GLY A 190 15.93 29.49 7.13
CA GLY A 190 15.89 29.86 5.71
C GLY A 190 15.89 28.68 4.73
N GLY A 191 16.04 27.43 5.18
CA GLY A 191 16.15 26.25 4.29
C GLY A 191 15.09 25.17 4.51
N GLN A 192 14.57 25.03 5.74
CA GLN A 192 13.56 24.04 6.08
C GLN A 192 12.51 24.64 7.01
N ALA A 193 11.29 24.13 6.94
CA ALA A 193 10.24 24.41 7.89
C ALA A 193 9.67 23.12 8.51
N SER A 194 9.36 23.20 9.80
CA SER A 194 8.58 22.20 10.52
C SER A 194 7.45 22.90 11.25
N TYR A 195 6.23 22.40 11.08
CA TYR A 195 5.01 22.94 11.67
C TYR A 195 4.31 21.88 12.49
N TRP A 196 4.10 22.16 13.77
CA TRP A 196 3.49 21.20 14.68
C TRP A 196 2.01 20.93 14.38
N THR A 197 1.61 19.68 14.60
CA THR A 197 0.22 19.32 14.91
C THR A 197 0.04 18.98 16.40
N SER A 198 -1.20 18.98 16.88
CA SER A 198 -1.58 18.48 18.21
C SER A 198 -1.55 16.96 18.31
N THR A 199 -1.49 16.26 17.17
CA THR A 199 -1.66 14.81 17.10
C THR A 199 -0.31 14.09 17.26
N ALA A 200 -0.16 13.44 18.41
CA ALA A 200 0.93 12.52 18.70
C ALA A 200 0.84 11.23 17.86
N THR A 201 1.97 10.67 17.45
CA THR A 201 2.04 9.31 16.88
C THR A 201 2.05 8.25 18.00
N GLN A 202 1.90 6.99 17.63
CA GLN A 202 2.02 5.86 18.58
C GLN A 202 3.47 5.68 19.08
N GLU A 203 4.46 6.06 18.28
CA GLU A 203 5.90 5.79 18.47
C GLU A 203 6.68 7.00 19.03
N GLN A 204 6.15 7.70 20.05
CA GLN A 204 6.83 8.82 20.75
C GLN A 204 7.19 10.06 19.91
N TYR A 205 6.73 10.15 18.66
CA TYR A 205 6.79 11.35 17.83
C TYR A 205 5.49 12.15 17.88
N SER A 206 5.48 13.30 17.21
CA SER A 206 4.25 14.01 16.83
C SER A 206 4.28 14.31 15.34
N TYR A 207 3.09 14.31 14.70
CA TYR A 207 2.97 14.68 13.31
C TYR A 207 3.32 16.16 13.11
N ILE A 208 3.95 16.45 11.97
CA ILE A 208 4.30 17.79 11.50
C ILE A 208 4.03 17.92 10.00
N LEU A 209 3.74 19.14 9.56
CA LEU A 209 4.00 19.54 8.19
C LEU A 209 5.50 19.87 8.07
N ASN A 210 6.21 19.20 7.18
CA ASN A 210 7.63 19.43 6.92
C ASN A 210 7.85 19.81 5.46
N PHE A 211 8.71 20.80 5.21
CA PHE A 211 9.14 21.10 3.85
C PHE A 211 10.51 21.76 3.77
N LEU A 212 11.15 21.61 2.61
CA LEU A 212 12.30 22.33 2.09
C LEU A 212 12.10 22.57 0.59
N ALA A 213 13.06 23.16 -0.11
CA ALA A 213 12.91 23.57 -1.52
C ALA A 213 12.41 22.45 -2.46
N ALA A 214 13.01 21.26 -2.37
CA ALA A 214 12.70 20.11 -3.22
C ALA A 214 11.87 19.01 -2.53
N TYR A 215 11.27 19.29 -1.37
CA TYR A 215 10.53 18.28 -0.61
C TYR A 215 9.43 18.89 0.24
N LEU A 216 8.27 18.25 0.24
CA LEU A 216 7.10 18.56 1.05
C LEU A 216 6.50 17.26 1.55
N ASN A 217 6.28 17.19 2.86
CA ASN A 217 5.56 16.10 3.49
C ASN A 217 4.57 16.66 4.54
N PRO A 218 3.27 16.71 4.21
CA PRO A 218 2.22 17.18 5.12
C PRO A 218 1.94 16.25 6.30
N GLN A 219 2.49 15.02 6.29
CA GLN A 219 2.29 13.99 7.33
C GLN A 219 3.61 13.47 7.88
N SER A 220 4.66 14.29 7.85
CA SER A 220 5.94 13.95 8.45
C SER A 220 5.81 13.85 9.98
N SER A 221 6.88 13.45 10.66
CA SER A 221 6.90 13.38 12.11
C SER A 221 8.20 13.95 12.66
N SER A 222 8.15 14.45 13.89
CA SER A 222 9.30 14.99 14.59
C SER A 222 9.31 14.60 16.05
N ASN A 223 10.52 14.54 16.60
CA ASN A 223 10.78 14.30 18.00
C ASN A 223 10.13 15.40 18.85
N ARG A 224 9.39 15.02 19.89
CA ARG A 224 8.64 15.96 20.73
C ARG A 224 9.51 16.97 21.48
N ALA A 225 10.81 16.66 21.61
CA ALA A 225 11.79 17.59 22.15
C ALA A 225 12.24 18.70 21.19
N ALA A 226 11.96 18.59 19.88
CA ALA A 226 12.28 19.62 18.90
C ALA A 226 11.48 20.91 19.13
N GLY A 227 12.01 22.02 18.62
CA GLY A 227 11.29 23.29 18.51
C GLY A 227 10.82 23.53 17.09
N CYS A 228 9.51 23.56 16.85
CA CYS A 228 8.93 23.79 15.51
C CYS A 228 7.87 24.89 15.55
N SER A 229 7.53 25.44 14.38
CA SER A 229 6.56 26.53 14.23
C SER A 229 5.13 26.05 14.51
N VAL A 230 4.25 26.98 14.87
CA VAL A 230 2.81 26.73 15.02
C VAL A 230 2.03 27.77 14.21
N ARG A 231 1.10 27.30 13.37
CA ARG A 231 0.08 28.12 12.72
C ARG A 231 -1.29 27.60 13.11
N CYS A 232 -2.05 28.40 13.84
CA CYS A 232 -3.27 27.95 14.49
C CYS A 232 -4.45 27.83 13.50
N VAL A 233 -5.39 26.96 13.86
CA VAL A 233 -6.69 26.79 13.20
C VAL A 233 -7.83 27.06 14.17
N SER A 234 -9.05 27.30 13.69
CA SER A 234 -10.23 27.48 14.53
C SER A 234 -10.52 26.24 15.39
N GLU A 235 -11.01 26.44 16.62
CA GLU A 235 -11.41 25.33 17.51
C GLU A 235 -12.64 24.57 17.00
N THR A 236 -13.55 25.29 16.35
CA THR A 236 -14.70 24.74 15.65
C THR A 236 -14.34 24.52 14.18
N GLN A 237 -14.70 23.37 13.62
CA GLN A 237 -14.90 23.28 12.18
C GLN A 237 -16.00 24.29 11.83
N GLY A 238 -15.72 25.17 10.87
CA GLY A 238 -16.79 26.00 10.32
C GLY A 238 -17.82 25.10 9.66
N GLU A 239 -18.97 25.66 9.27
CA GLU A 239 -19.74 25.03 8.20
C GLU A 239 -18.74 24.68 7.08
N PRO A 240 -18.72 23.43 6.57
CA PRO A 240 -17.96 23.13 5.37
C PRO A 240 -18.30 24.23 4.37
N ASP A 241 -17.30 24.73 3.66
CA ASP A 241 -17.61 25.69 2.61
C ASP A 241 -18.72 25.09 1.74
N PRO A 242 -19.67 25.89 1.23
CA PRO A 242 -20.46 25.41 0.10
C PRO A 242 -19.47 24.81 -0.88
N GLU A 243 -19.78 23.61 -1.39
CA GLU A 243 -19.02 22.92 -2.44
C GLU A 243 -18.34 23.98 -3.32
N PRO A 244 -17.01 23.93 -3.49
CA PRO A 244 -16.26 24.97 -4.20
C PRO A 244 -17.06 25.33 -5.44
N SER A 245 -17.37 26.62 -5.65
CA SER A 245 -18.35 26.96 -6.68
C SER A 245 -17.92 26.30 -7.98
N THR A 246 -18.73 25.34 -8.44
CA THR A 246 -18.45 24.60 -9.65
C THR A 246 -18.54 25.65 -10.74
N GLY A 247 -17.44 25.87 -11.46
CA GLY A 247 -17.44 26.77 -12.62
C GLY A 247 -18.33 26.19 -13.70
N ASP A 248 -17.75 25.69 -14.78
CA ASP A 248 -18.55 25.09 -15.85
C ASP A 248 -19.03 23.67 -15.46
N THR A 249 -20.23 23.28 -15.93
CA THR A 249 -20.73 21.90 -15.80
C THR A 249 -20.85 21.27 -17.18
N PHE A 250 -20.20 20.12 -17.37
CA PHE A 250 -20.15 19.42 -18.66
C PHE A 250 -20.92 18.11 -18.62
N THR A 251 -21.92 17.97 -19.49
CA THR A 251 -22.57 16.68 -19.75
C THR A 251 -21.85 15.98 -20.90
N LEU A 252 -21.14 14.90 -20.60
CA LEU A 252 -20.38 14.08 -21.52
C LEU A 252 -21.26 12.98 -22.10
N THR A 253 -21.07 12.66 -23.37
CA THR A 253 -21.99 11.76 -24.11
C THR A 253 -21.28 10.68 -24.92
N THR A 254 -19.96 10.81 -25.11
CA THR A 254 -19.19 9.96 -26.01
C THR A 254 -18.01 9.34 -25.24
N VAL A 255 -17.85 8.04 -25.33
CA VAL A 255 -16.64 7.33 -24.85
C VAL A 255 -15.58 7.45 -25.94
N THR A 256 -14.43 8.03 -25.60
CA THR A 256 -13.30 8.18 -26.53
C THR A 256 -12.25 7.11 -26.32
N ASP A 257 -12.13 6.59 -25.10
CA ASP A 257 -11.27 5.46 -24.75
C ASP A 257 -11.81 4.76 -23.49
N ALA A 258 -11.54 3.46 -23.37
CA ALA A 258 -11.86 2.68 -22.18
C ALA A 258 -10.90 1.48 -22.13
N THR A 259 -9.91 1.53 -21.24
CA THR A 259 -8.90 0.47 -21.10
C THR A 259 -8.82 -0.02 -19.66
N TYR A 260 -8.52 -1.31 -19.52
CA TYR A 260 -8.38 -2.01 -18.26
C TYR A 260 -6.98 -2.60 -18.15
N GLN A 261 -6.35 -2.46 -16.98
CA GLN A 261 -5.10 -3.16 -16.65
C GLN A 261 -5.21 -3.75 -15.24
N GLY A 262 -5.23 -5.08 -15.15
CA GLY A 262 -5.31 -5.78 -13.86
C GLY A 262 -4.04 -5.66 -13.04
N GLY A 263 -4.18 -5.49 -11.72
CA GLY A 263 -3.09 -5.66 -10.75
C GLY A 263 -1.95 -4.65 -10.81
N THR A 264 -2.17 -3.47 -11.39
CA THR A 264 -1.16 -2.40 -11.49
C THR A 264 -1.10 -1.50 -10.24
N GLY A 265 -2.11 -1.58 -9.37
CA GLY A 265 -2.14 -0.89 -8.09
C GLY A 265 -1.24 -1.53 -7.04
N SER A 266 -0.69 -0.69 -6.16
CA SER A 266 0.14 -1.13 -5.03
C SER A 266 -0.60 -2.01 -4.01
N ASP A 267 -1.94 -1.99 -4.01
CA ASP A 267 -2.83 -2.84 -3.21
C ASP A 267 -3.47 -3.98 -4.03
N GLY A 268 -2.96 -4.24 -5.24
CA GLY A 268 -3.54 -5.21 -6.18
C GLY A 268 -4.75 -4.70 -6.98
N SER A 269 -5.13 -3.41 -6.83
CA SER A 269 -6.18 -2.81 -7.66
C SER A 269 -5.85 -2.80 -9.15
N ALA A 270 -6.88 -2.77 -9.98
CA ALA A 270 -6.77 -2.57 -11.42
C ALA A 270 -6.91 -1.09 -11.77
N ASN A 271 -6.23 -0.71 -12.85
CA ASN A 271 -6.37 0.59 -13.48
C ASN A 271 -7.49 0.55 -14.52
N TYR A 272 -8.41 1.51 -14.41
CA TYR A 272 -9.51 1.77 -15.32
C TYR A 272 -9.32 3.17 -15.91
N TYR A 273 -8.76 3.23 -17.11
CA TYR A 273 -8.54 4.48 -17.83
C TYR A 273 -9.69 4.76 -18.80
N ILE A 274 -10.33 5.91 -18.64
CA ILE A 274 -11.58 6.26 -19.34
C ILE A 274 -11.42 7.64 -19.98
N GLY A 275 -11.67 7.71 -21.29
CA GLY A 275 -11.81 8.95 -22.03
C GLY A 275 -13.28 9.24 -22.33
N LEU A 276 -13.76 10.44 -21.99
CA LEU A 276 -15.14 10.89 -22.16
C LEU A 276 -15.19 12.25 -22.86
N SER A 277 -16.15 12.49 -23.74
CA SER A 277 -16.27 13.76 -24.48
C SER A 277 -17.71 14.19 -24.66
N ASN A 278 -17.94 15.51 -24.74
CA ASN A 278 -19.21 16.10 -25.19
C ASN A 278 -19.14 16.67 -26.61
N VAL A 279 -18.00 16.51 -27.29
CA VAL A 279 -17.75 17.04 -28.64
C VAL A 279 -17.06 16.01 -29.54
N PRO A 280 -17.20 16.15 -30.87
CA PRO A 280 -16.40 15.38 -31.80
C PRO A 280 -14.91 15.75 -31.69
N PHE A 281 -14.05 14.78 -32.01
CA PHE A 281 -12.60 14.95 -31.98
C PHE A 281 -11.95 14.27 -33.19
N GLU A 282 -10.74 14.73 -33.53
CA GLU A 282 -9.86 14.10 -34.50
C GLU A 282 -8.57 13.64 -33.79
N ILE A 283 -7.87 12.67 -34.38
CA ILE A 283 -6.54 12.25 -33.92
C ILE A 283 -5.51 12.99 -34.77
N ASP A 284 -4.62 13.74 -34.14
CA ASP A 284 -3.55 14.46 -34.84
C ASP A 284 -2.37 13.56 -35.23
N ASP A 285 -1.37 14.15 -35.89
CA ASP A 285 -0.17 13.43 -36.36
C ASP A 285 0.68 12.85 -35.19
N GLN A 286 0.45 13.30 -33.96
CA GLN A 286 1.08 12.81 -32.74
C GLN A 286 0.26 11.70 -32.06
N GLY A 287 -0.93 11.38 -32.56
CA GLY A 287 -1.82 10.38 -31.97
C GLY A 287 -2.71 10.93 -30.85
N GLU A 288 -2.77 12.25 -30.66
CA GLU A 288 -3.57 12.85 -29.59
C GLU A 288 -4.99 13.19 -30.05
N GLN A 289 -5.97 13.07 -29.14
CA GLN A 289 -7.36 13.42 -29.43
C GLN A 289 -7.55 14.95 -29.30
N VAL A 290 -7.99 15.62 -30.37
CA VAL A 290 -8.16 17.08 -30.43
C VAL A 290 -9.63 17.43 -30.73
N PRO A 291 -10.30 18.23 -29.89
CA PRO A 291 -11.69 18.63 -30.15
C PRO A 291 -11.83 19.44 -31.45
N THR A 292 -12.82 19.10 -32.29
CA THR A 292 -13.09 19.85 -33.52
C THR A 292 -14.00 21.06 -33.26
N GLU A 293 -14.79 21.02 -32.18
CA GLU A 293 -15.75 22.06 -31.78
C GLU A 293 -15.53 22.49 -30.31
N PRO A 294 -16.04 23.66 -29.86
CA PRO A 294 -15.92 24.08 -28.47
C PRO A 294 -16.60 23.11 -27.50
N GLY A 295 -15.87 22.66 -26.48
CA GLY A 295 -16.27 21.62 -25.52
C GLY A 295 -15.05 20.89 -24.94
N ILE A 296 -15.25 19.75 -24.28
CA ILE A 296 -14.19 19.04 -23.55
C ILE A 296 -14.04 17.58 -23.95
N ILE A 297 -12.81 17.09 -23.81
CA ILE A 297 -12.47 15.67 -23.67
C ILE A 297 -11.85 15.51 -22.28
N LEU A 298 -12.43 14.66 -21.43
CA LEU A 298 -12.00 14.35 -20.07
C LEU A 298 -11.38 12.96 -20.03
N TYR A 299 -10.22 12.86 -19.39
CA TYR A 299 -9.54 11.60 -19.08
C TYR A 299 -9.62 11.34 -17.58
N LEU A 300 -10.00 10.12 -17.21
CA LEU A 300 -10.09 9.65 -15.83
C LEU A 300 -9.18 8.43 -15.70
N ASP A 301 -8.28 8.45 -14.73
CA ASP A 301 -7.38 7.33 -14.42
C ASP A 301 -7.73 6.76 -13.04
N LEU A 302 -8.63 5.78 -13.00
CA LEU A 302 -9.29 5.32 -11.78
C LEU A 302 -8.72 3.98 -11.32
N TYR A 303 -8.40 3.86 -10.03
CA TYR A 303 -7.95 2.60 -9.43
C TYR A 303 -9.07 1.96 -8.62
N GLY A 304 -9.52 0.79 -9.05
CA GLY A 304 -10.61 0.04 -8.44
C GLY A 304 -10.29 -1.44 -8.29
N GLN A 305 -11.11 -2.18 -7.55
CA GLN A 305 -11.01 -3.64 -7.45
C GLN A 305 -10.89 -4.28 -8.85
N ALA A 306 -9.93 -5.18 -9.02
CA ALA A 306 -9.70 -5.89 -10.28
C ALA A 306 -10.90 -6.77 -10.65
N SER A 307 -11.19 -6.86 -11.94
CA SER A 307 -12.24 -7.75 -12.45
C SER A 307 -11.75 -9.18 -12.52
N GLN A 308 -12.61 -10.15 -12.18
CA GLN A 308 -12.28 -11.59 -12.26
C GLN A 308 -11.95 -12.02 -13.70
N ASP A 309 -12.67 -11.47 -14.68
CA ASP A 309 -12.42 -11.65 -16.10
C ASP A 309 -11.95 -10.32 -16.69
N ALA A 310 -10.66 -10.25 -17.04
CA ALA A 310 -10.05 -9.07 -17.62
C ALA A 310 -10.66 -8.70 -18.98
N SER A 311 -11.14 -9.68 -19.75
CA SER A 311 -11.80 -9.47 -21.04
C SER A 311 -13.24 -8.94 -20.91
N ALA A 312 -13.81 -9.03 -19.71
CA ALA A 312 -15.14 -8.53 -19.37
C ALA A 312 -15.09 -7.53 -18.19
N ALA A 313 -14.02 -6.73 -18.13
CA ALA A 313 -13.76 -5.83 -17.01
C ALA A 313 -14.93 -4.87 -16.72
N ARG A 314 -15.20 -4.67 -15.43
CA ARG A 314 -16.21 -3.74 -14.91
C ARG A 314 -15.59 -2.78 -13.92
N LEU A 315 -15.85 -1.49 -14.10
CA LEU A 315 -15.45 -0.47 -13.15
C LEU A 315 -16.31 -0.60 -11.88
N PRO A 316 -15.72 -0.68 -10.68
CA PRO A 316 -16.48 -0.76 -9.43
C PRO A 316 -17.32 0.50 -9.16
N GLU A 317 -18.45 0.32 -8.48
CA GLU A 317 -19.21 1.45 -7.92
C GLU A 317 -18.46 2.07 -6.74
N GLY A 318 -18.69 3.36 -6.50
CA GLY A 318 -18.15 4.04 -5.33
C GLY A 318 -17.59 5.42 -5.65
N THR A 319 -16.88 5.99 -4.69
CA THR A 319 -16.25 7.30 -4.80
C THR A 319 -14.75 7.14 -4.98
N TYR A 320 -14.21 7.78 -6.01
CA TYR A 320 -12.80 7.86 -6.34
C TYR A 320 -12.31 9.27 -6.05
N THR A 321 -11.33 9.41 -5.18
CA THR A 321 -10.77 10.71 -4.80
C THR A 321 -9.48 10.98 -5.59
N LEU A 322 -9.35 12.20 -6.13
CA LEU A 322 -8.12 12.66 -6.78
C LEU A 322 -6.96 12.70 -5.77
N LYS A 323 -6.01 11.78 -5.89
CA LYS A 323 -4.92 11.60 -4.92
C LYS A 323 -3.74 10.89 -5.57
N SER A 324 -2.52 11.28 -5.21
CA SER A 324 -1.32 10.51 -5.59
C SER A 324 -1.33 9.12 -4.94
N GLY A 325 -1.17 8.09 -5.76
CA GLY A 325 -1.19 6.69 -5.34
C GLY A 325 -1.97 5.84 -6.34
N ALA A 326 -1.62 4.55 -6.41
CA ALA A 326 -2.26 3.56 -7.26
C ALA A 326 -2.95 2.55 -6.34
N THR A 327 -4.03 2.98 -5.70
CA THR A 327 -4.78 2.15 -4.72
C THR A 327 -6.28 2.27 -4.96
N THR A 328 -7.04 1.27 -4.55
CA THR A 328 -8.50 1.23 -4.64
C THR A 328 -9.14 2.52 -4.14
N GLY A 329 -10.08 3.09 -4.92
CA GLY A 329 -10.81 4.32 -4.58
C GLY A 329 -10.03 5.61 -4.86
N THR A 330 -8.95 5.55 -5.65
CA THR A 330 -8.18 6.74 -6.05
C THR A 330 -8.32 7.05 -7.53
N ALA A 331 -8.22 8.33 -7.87
CA ALA A 331 -8.00 8.81 -9.23
C ALA A 331 -6.62 9.47 -9.32
N ASN A 332 -5.80 9.02 -10.27
CA ASN A 332 -4.42 9.51 -10.37
C ASN A 332 -4.39 10.93 -10.96
N PRO A 333 -3.83 11.93 -10.25
CA PRO A 333 -3.81 13.32 -10.70
C PRO A 333 -2.95 13.57 -11.95
N ASP A 334 -1.97 12.73 -12.25
CA ASP A 334 -1.10 12.94 -13.42
C ASP A 334 -1.80 12.57 -14.73
N TYR A 335 -2.77 11.65 -14.66
CA TYR A 335 -3.49 11.10 -15.80
C TYR A 335 -5.00 11.41 -15.81
N THR A 336 -5.50 12.06 -14.75
CA THR A 336 -6.86 12.60 -14.68
C THR A 336 -6.84 14.10 -15.02
N TRP A 337 -7.29 14.47 -16.22
CA TRP A 337 -7.27 15.85 -16.72
C TRP A 337 -8.24 16.03 -17.90
N ALA A 338 -8.56 17.26 -18.27
CA ALA A 338 -9.39 17.55 -19.44
C ALA A 338 -8.70 18.47 -20.46
N ARG A 339 -9.01 18.24 -21.73
CA ARG A 339 -8.68 19.09 -22.87
C ARG A 339 -9.94 19.84 -23.28
N GLU A 340 -9.92 21.16 -23.20
CA GLU A 340 -11.04 22.02 -23.57
C GLU A 340 -10.70 22.84 -24.81
N LYS A 341 -11.62 22.90 -25.77
CA LYS A 341 -11.61 23.92 -26.82
C LYS A 341 -12.58 25.03 -26.47
N LYS A 342 -12.07 26.26 -26.35
CA LYS A 342 -12.88 27.44 -26.03
C LYS A 342 -13.61 27.98 -27.26
N GLN A 343 -14.58 28.87 -27.04
CA GLN A 343 -15.36 29.49 -28.12
C GLN A 343 -14.51 30.31 -29.10
N ASP A 344 -13.37 30.85 -28.65
CA ASP A 344 -12.43 31.58 -29.48
C ASP A 344 -11.49 30.67 -30.31
N GLY A 345 -11.65 29.34 -30.16
CA GLY A 345 -10.86 28.32 -30.85
C GLY A 345 -9.56 27.95 -30.15
N THR A 346 -9.23 28.55 -29.00
CA THR A 346 -8.04 28.20 -28.22
C THR A 346 -8.22 26.86 -27.49
N ILE A 347 -7.12 26.12 -27.31
CA ILE A 347 -7.09 24.87 -26.53
C ILE A 347 -6.55 25.18 -25.14
N ALA A 348 -7.27 24.75 -24.10
CA ALA A 348 -6.90 24.83 -22.71
C ALA A 348 -6.80 23.42 -22.09
N TYR A 349 -5.88 23.27 -21.15
CA TYR A 349 -5.70 22.03 -20.39
C TYR A 349 -6.16 22.29 -18.95
N ARG A 350 -7.19 21.56 -18.52
CA ARG A 350 -7.69 21.60 -17.14
C ARG A 350 -7.04 20.43 -16.39
N LYS A 351 -6.13 20.73 -15.47
CA LYS A 351 -5.46 19.72 -14.63
C LYS A 351 -5.96 19.85 -13.19
N PRO A 352 -6.92 19.01 -12.77
CA PRO A 352 -7.41 19.03 -11.40
C PRO A 352 -6.29 18.89 -10.37
N VAL A 353 -6.39 19.63 -9.28
CA VAL A 353 -5.54 19.52 -8.08
C VAL A 353 -6.28 18.92 -6.89
N GLU A 354 -7.61 18.88 -6.96
CA GLU A 354 -8.52 18.21 -6.03
C GLU A 354 -9.78 17.79 -6.80
N GLY A 355 -10.45 16.73 -6.34
CA GLY A 355 -11.77 16.37 -6.83
C GLY A 355 -12.23 14.98 -6.37
N GLU A 356 -13.52 14.74 -6.55
CA GLU A 356 -14.16 13.46 -6.29
C GLU A 356 -14.97 13.03 -7.52
N ILE A 357 -14.88 11.75 -7.84
CA ILE A 357 -15.65 11.10 -8.89
C ILE A 357 -16.52 10.03 -8.25
N THR A 358 -17.81 10.02 -8.53
CA THR A 358 -18.75 8.97 -8.11
C THR A 358 -19.11 8.12 -9.31
N VAL A 359 -19.07 6.81 -9.14
CA VAL A 359 -19.44 5.80 -10.14
C VAL A 359 -20.61 4.98 -9.61
N LEU A 360 -21.65 4.86 -10.42
CA LEU A 360 -22.84 4.05 -10.15
C LEU A 360 -23.23 3.28 -11.42
N HIS A 361 -23.71 2.04 -11.30
CA HIS A 361 -24.33 1.33 -12.42
C HIS A 361 -25.80 1.74 -12.57
N THR A 362 -26.22 1.93 -13.82
CA THR A 362 -27.62 2.22 -14.16
C THR A 362 -28.12 1.25 -15.23
N GLN A 363 -29.41 1.35 -15.57
CA GLN A 363 -29.97 0.58 -16.68
C GLN A 363 -29.36 0.92 -18.05
N LYS A 364 -28.58 2.01 -18.15
CA LYS A 364 -27.90 2.45 -19.38
C LYS A 364 -26.39 2.19 -19.36
N GLY A 365 -25.88 1.47 -18.36
CA GLY A 365 -24.46 1.22 -18.15
C GLY A 365 -23.96 1.85 -16.86
N TYR A 366 -23.21 2.94 -16.98
CA TYR A 366 -22.61 3.68 -15.87
C TYR A 366 -23.15 5.10 -15.80
N LEU A 367 -23.40 5.60 -14.59
CA LEU A 367 -23.48 7.02 -14.24
C LEU A 367 -22.17 7.40 -13.56
N ILE A 368 -21.42 8.31 -14.18
CA ILE A 368 -20.16 8.82 -13.65
C ILE A 368 -20.30 10.33 -13.48
N GLU A 369 -20.13 10.81 -12.27
CA GLU A 369 -20.27 12.22 -11.91
C GLU A 369 -19.06 12.66 -11.13
N GLY A 370 -18.63 13.91 -11.28
CA GLY A 370 -17.53 14.39 -10.46
C GLY A 370 -17.35 15.89 -10.49
N THR A 371 -16.60 16.37 -9.49
CA THR A 371 -16.29 17.78 -9.30
C THR A 371 -14.78 17.93 -9.15
N PHE A 372 -14.19 18.88 -9.89
CA PHE A 372 -12.76 19.12 -9.89
C PHE A 372 -12.43 20.58 -9.60
N VAL A 373 -11.38 20.79 -8.80
CA VAL A 373 -10.73 22.06 -8.53
C VAL A 373 -9.43 22.11 -9.34
N VAL A 374 -9.17 23.18 -10.10
CA VAL A 374 -8.05 23.24 -11.07
C VAL A 374 -6.97 24.25 -10.70
N GLY A 375 -7.33 25.36 -10.04
CA GLY A 375 -6.35 26.35 -9.57
C GLY A 375 -6.94 27.72 -9.27
N THR A 376 -7.89 28.19 -10.09
CA THR A 376 -8.77 29.32 -9.77
C THR A 376 -10.23 28.89 -9.82
N GLU A 377 -11.09 29.61 -9.11
CA GLU A 377 -12.51 29.27 -8.96
C GLU A 377 -13.24 29.24 -10.31
N GLU A 378 -12.86 30.10 -11.26
CA GLU A 378 -13.42 30.13 -12.62
C GLU A 378 -12.96 28.95 -13.50
N GLU A 379 -11.96 28.19 -13.07
CA GLU A 379 -11.45 27.02 -13.79
C GLU A 379 -11.95 25.69 -13.22
N ASN A 380 -12.60 25.73 -12.05
CA ASN A 380 -13.27 24.58 -11.48
C ASN A 380 -14.37 24.10 -12.42
N PHE A 381 -14.63 22.80 -12.44
CA PHE A 381 -15.69 22.26 -13.27
C PHE A 381 -16.29 21.00 -12.67
N ALA A 382 -17.55 20.76 -13.01
CA ALA A 382 -18.23 19.50 -12.75
C ALA A 382 -18.49 18.76 -14.07
N PHE A 383 -18.66 17.46 -14.00
CA PHE A 383 -19.06 16.66 -15.14
C PHE A 383 -20.05 15.56 -14.77
N THR A 384 -20.80 15.12 -15.76
CA THR A 384 -21.69 13.96 -15.68
C THR A 384 -21.63 13.18 -16.99
N TYR A 385 -21.67 11.86 -16.90
CA TYR A 385 -21.76 10.92 -18.02
C TYR A 385 -22.75 9.81 -17.66
N GLU A 386 -23.63 9.44 -18.58
CA GLU A 386 -24.48 8.26 -18.45
C GLU A 386 -24.42 7.41 -19.74
N GLY A 387 -23.89 6.18 -19.65
CA GLY A 387 -23.77 5.28 -20.79
C GLY A 387 -22.92 4.03 -20.55
N GLU A 388 -22.84 3.17 -21.56
CA GLU A 388 -22.07 1.92 -21.50
C GLU A 388 -20.56 2.16 -21.68
N LEU A 389 -19.75 1.43 -20.92
CA LEU A 389 -18.30 1.34 -21.08
C LEU A 389 -17.92 -0.07 -21.54
N ALA A 390 -17.10 -0.16 -22.59
CA ALA A 390 -16.54 -1.42 -23.09
C ALA A 390 -15.01 -1.36 -22.97
N PHE A 391 -14.47 -2.00 -21.93
CA PHE A 391 -13.04 -1.97 -21.65
C PHE A 391 -12.25 -2.88 -22.59
N VAL A 392 -11.12 -2.37 -23.07
CA VAL A 392 -10.09 -3.17 -23.74
C VAL A 392 -9.06 -3.60 -22.71
N ASP A 393 -8.87 -4.92 -22.57
CA ASP A 393 -7.83 -5.48 -21.71
C ASP A 393 -6.43 -5.15 -22.24
N ARG A 394 -5.62 -4.55 -21.38
CA ARG A 394 -4.23 -4.16 -21.60
C ARG A 394 -3.31 -4.72 -20.51
N THR A 395 -3.78 -5.70 -19.73
CA THR A 395 -3.00 -6.33 -18.66
C THR A 395 -1.73 -6.94 -19.24
N ASP A 396 -0.58 -6.63 -18.63
CA ASP A 396 0.72 -7.20 -18.97
C ASP A 396 0.96 -8.46 -18.12
N PRO A 397 0.88 -9.68 -18.70
CA PRO A 397 1.07 -10.92 -17.95
C PRO A 397 2.47 -11.06 -17.34
N SER A 398 3.45 -10.30 -17.86
CA SER A 398 4.82 -10.30 -17.36
C SER A 398 5.00 -9.52 -16.07
N GLY A 399 4.01 -8.72 -15.66
CA GLY A 399 4.13 -7.86 -14.47
C GLY A 399 5.31 -6.89 -14.56
N GLY A 400 5.70 -6.48 -15.79
CA GLY A 400 6.87 -5.65 -16.05
C GLY A 400 8.21 -6.40 -16.13
N ALA A 401 8.21 -7.74 -16.06
CA ALA A 401 9.44 -8.52 -16.23
C ALA A 401 10.00 -8.39 -17.67
N PRO A 402 11.34 -8.39 -17.86
CA PRO A 402 11.93 -8.44 -19.19
C PRO A 402 11.46 -9.67 -19.98
N VAL A 403 10.83 -9.46 -21.13
CA VAL A 403 10.31 -10.54 -21.98
C VAL A 403 11.19 -10.86 -23.18
N ILE A 404 11.11 -12.09 -23.66
CA ILE A 404 11.72 -12.53 -24.92
C ILE A 404 11.00 -11.86 -26.08
N ARG A 405 11.74 -11.19 -26.97
CA ARG A 405 11.19 -10.45 -28.12
C ARG A 405 11.48 -11.08 -29.47
N GLU A 406 12.38 -12.06 -29.51
CA GLU A 406 12.80 -12.73 -30.74
C GLU A 406 12.40 -14.22 -30.69
N PRO A 407 12.05 -14.84 -31.83
CA PRO A 407 11.68 -16.25 -31.86
C PRO A 407 12.80 -17.15 -31.32
N VAL A 408 12.42 -18.14 -30.50
CA VAL A 408 13.35 -19.08 -29.88
C VAL A 408 13.11 -20.48 -30.43
N ASN A 409 14.19 -21.22 -30.71
CA ASN A 409 14.14 -22.62 -31.09
C ASN A 409 15.28 -23.39 -30.42
N VAL A 410 14.95 -24.22 -29.43
CA VAL A 410 15.92 -24.83 -28.52
C VAL A 410 15.82 -26.35 -28.55
N THR A 411 16.97 -27.03 -28.53
CA THR A 411 17.05 -28.47 -28.24
C THR A 411 17.54 -28.66 -26.82
N PHE A 412 16.67 -29.14 -25.94
CA PHE A 412 16.99 -29.36 -24.53
C PHE A 412 17.82 -30.64 -24.34
N THR A 413 18.70 -30.64 -23.35
CA THR A 413 19.62 -31.77 -23.10
C THR A 413 19.30 -32.55 -21.83
N SER A 414 18.43 -32.00 -20.98
CA SER A 414 17.98 -32.62 -19.74
C SER A 414 16.50 -32.37 -19.50
N ALA A 415 15.85 -33.32 -18.82
CA ALA A 415 14.44 -33.27 -18.47
C ALA A 415 14.21 -33.85 -17.07
N SER A 416 13.41 -33.14 -16.27
CA SER A 416 12.84 -33.67 -15.03
C SER A 416 11.35 -33.40 -15.00
N ALA A 417 10.57 -34.33 -14.48
CA ALA A 417 9.13 -34.19 -14.32
C ALA A 417 8.78 -34.43 -12.85
N THR A 418 8.16 -33.44 -12.22
CA THR A 418 7.66 -33.56 -10.86
C THR A 418 6.18 -33.89 -10.93
N TRP A 419 5.79 -35.06 -10.42
CA TRP A 419 4.39 -35.42 -10.26
C TRP A 419 3.92 -34.87 -8.91
N GLU A 420 2.86 -34.08 -8.92
CA GLU A 420 2.44 -33.30 -7.74
C GLU A 420 1.14 -33.82 -7.12
N TYR A 421 0.21 -34.29 -7.94
CA TYR A 421 -1.12 -34.68 -7.49
C TYR A 421 -1.84 -35.52 -8.55
N THR A 422 -2.77 -36.36 -8.09
CA THR A 422 -3.77 -37.05 -8.91
C THR A 422 -5.15 -36.64 -8.44
N GLY A 423 -5.89 -35.97 -9.33
CA GLY A 423 -7.32 -35.72 -9.17
C GLY A 423 -8.15 -36.79 -9.85
N ASP A 424 -9.47 -36.68 -9.71
CA ASP A 424 -10.42 -37.63 -10.33
C ASP A 424 -10.34 -37.62 -11.86
N GLU A 425 -9.96 -36.48 -12.46
CA GLU A 425 -9.96 -36.29 -13.92
C GLU A 425 -8.55 -36.22 -14.55
N SER A 426 -7.52 -35.84 -13.77
CA SER A 426 -6.17 -35.60 -14.30
C SER A 426 -5.04 -35.81 -13.29
N ASP A 427 -3.86 -36.17 -13.80
CA ASP A 427 -2.58 -36.13 -13.08
C ASP A 427 -1.86 -34.84 -13.37
N ARG A 428 -1.27 -34.23 -12.36
CA ARG A 428 -0.52 -33.00 -12.53
C ARG A 428 0.98 -33.21 -12.57
N TYR A 429 1.62 -32.55 -13.54
CA TYR A 429 3.07 -32.55 -13.70
C TYR A 429 3.66 -31.15 -13.91
N THR A 430 4.72 -30.84 -13.17
CA THR A 430 5.65 -29.75 -13.47
C THR A 430 6.90 -30.32 -14.13
N ILE A 431 7.08 -30.03 -15.42
CA ILE A 431 8.20 -30.51 -16.23
C ILE A 431 9.19 -29.38 -16.44
N ARG A 432 10.48 -29.67 -16.18
CA ARG A 432 11.59 -28.77 -16.46
C ARG A 432 12.44 -29.37 -17.56
N LEU A 433 12.53 -28.68 -18.69
CA LEU A 433 13.46 -28.99 -19.76
C LEU A 433 14.58 -27.95 -19.73
N GLN A 434 15.83 -28.39 -19.78
CA GLN A 434 16.96 -27.49 -19.63
C GLN A 434 18.10 -27.83 -20.59
N GLU A 435 18.74 -26.79 -21.11
CA GLU A 435 20.06 -26.82 -21.72
C GLU A 435 20.90 -25.64 -21.22
N GLY A 436 22.22 -25.76 -21.30
CA GLY A 436 23.14 -24.69 -20.94
C GLY A 436 24.18 -25.09 -19.89
N THR A 437 24.78 -24.08 -19.26
CA THR A 437 25.81 -24.24 -18.23
C THR A 437 25.23 -23.95 -16.85
N VAL A 438 25.46 -24.85 -15.88
CA VAL A 438 25.00 -24.72 -14.49
C VAL A 438 26.18 -24.44 -13.58
N GLU A 439 26.07 -23.40 -12.74
CA GLU A 439 27.07 -23.03 -11.73
C GLU A 439 26.40 -22.92 -10.37
N GLY A 440 26.97 -23.57 -9.34
CA GLY A 440 26.42 -23.52 -7.98
C GLY A 440 24.99 -24.08 -7.83
N GLY A 441 24.52 -24.87 -8.81
CA GLY A 441 23.14 -25.39 -8.85
C GLY A 441 22.15 -24.52 -9.63
N TYR A 442 22.57 -23.37 -10.16
CA TYR A 442 21.74 -22.46 -10.93
C TYR A 442 22.15 -22.44 -12.40
N LEU A 443 21.17 -22.28 -13.30
CA LEU A 443 21.44 -22.07 -14.73
C LEU A 443 22.17 -20.72 -14.89
N ALA A 444 23.43 -20.78 -15.30
CA ALA A 444 24.28 -19.61 -15.47
C ALA A 444 24.21 -19.05 -16.90
N HIS A 445 23.93 -19.88 -17.89
CA HIS A 445 23.73 -19.49 -19.27
C HIS A 445 22.96 -20.58 -20.02
N GLY A 446 21.94 -20.24 -20.80
CA GLY A 446 21.14 -21.17 -21.61
C GLY A 446 19.64 -20.98 -21.42
N HIS A 447 18.86 -22.04 -21.58
CA HIS A 447 17.40 -21.99 -21.49
C HIS A 447 16.85 -23.04 -20.54
N GLN A 448 15.83 -22.63 -19.77
CA GLN A 448 15.01 -23.51 -18.96
C GLN A 448 13.54 -23.29 -19.30
N LEU A 449 12.87 -24.32 -19.80
CA LEU A 449 11.44 -24.33 -20.01
C LEU A 449 10.76 -25.03 -18.84
N THR A 450 9.86 -24.32 -18.17
CA THR A 450 8.93 -24.90 -17.20
C THR A 450 7.59 -25.12 -17.88
N ILE A 451 7.10 -26.35 -17.87
CA ILE A 451 5.81 -26.75 -18.42
C ILE A 451 4.97 -27.27 -17.27
N ASP A 452 3.84 -26.63 -17.03
CA ASP A 452 2.84 -27.10 -16.09
C ASP A 452 1.69 -27.72 -16.88
N LEU A 453 1.45 -29.01 -16.68
CA LEU A 453 0.48 -29.76 -17.47
C LEU A 453 -0.41 -30.68 -16.62
N LEU A 454 -1.59 -30.94 -17.17
CA LEU A 454 -2.57 -31.89 -16.66
C LEU A 454 -2.67 -33.06 -17.65
N SER A 455 -2.18 -34.21 -17.20
CA SER A 455 -2.20 -35.47 -17.93
C SER A 455 -3.41 -36.32 -17.56
N LYS A 456 -3.61 -37.43 -18.26
CA LYS A 456 -4.57 -38.44 -17.81
C LYS A 456 -4.06 -39.09 -16.50
N PRO A 457 -4.96 -39.51 -15.60
CA PRO A 457 -4.58 -40.13 -14.33
C PRO A 457 -4.04 -41.55 -14.56
N LEU A 458 -2.76 -41.65 -14.89
CA LEU A 458 -2.06 -42.90 -15.21
C LEU A 458 -1.04 -43.28 -14.13
N SER A 459 -0.75 -42.35 -13.23
CA SER A 459 0.36 -42.44 -12.29
C SER A 459 -0.08 -43.07 -10.97
N SER A 460 0.90 -43.65 -10.29
CA SER A 460 0.82 -44.05 -8.88
C SER A 460 2.14 -43.71 -8.21
N LYS A 461 2.19 -43.72 -6.87
CA LYS A 461 3.44 -43.50 -6.12
C LYS A 461 4.59 -44.42 -6.53
N GLU A 462 4.27 -45.63 -6.97
CA GLU A 462 5.27 -46.62 -7.37
C GLU A 462 5.67 -46.49 -8.84
N GLU A 463 4.82 -45.87 -9.66
CA GLU A 463 4.98 -45.77 -11.11
C GLU A 463 4.38 -44.46 -11.63
N MET A 464 5.23 -43.46 -11.86
CA MET A 464 4.83 -42.18 -12.46
C MET A 464 4.81 -42.32 -13.98
N VAL A 465 3.66 -42.00 -14.58
CA VAL A 465 3.43 -42.18 -16.02
C VAL A 465 2.77 -40.94 -16.60
N LEU A 466 3.54 -40.18 -17.38
CA LEU A 466 2.99 -39.12 -18.20
C LEU A 466 2.30 -39.69 -19.45
N ALA A 467 1.08 -39.25 -19.74
CA ALA A 467 0.35 -39.68 -20.93
C ALA A 467 0.93 -39.07 -22.22
N GLU A 468 1.08 -39.90 -23.25
CA GLU A 468 1.42 -39.44 -24.59
C GLU A 468 0.23 -38.71 -25.25
N GLY A 469 0.54 -37.73 -26.10
CA GLY A 469 -0.45 -36.96 -26.85
C GLY A 469 -0.08 -35.48 -26.97
N VAL A 470 -1.03 -34.70 -27.49
CA VAL A 470 -0.89 -33.26 -27.69
C VAL A 470 -1.69 -32.55 -26.60
N TYR A 471 -1.03 -31.61 -25.92
CA TYR A 471 -1.58 -30.79 -24.86
C TYR A 471 -1.87 -29.39 -25.40
N SER A 472 -3.03 -28.84 -25.06
CA SER A 472 -3.49 -27.50 -25.47
C SER A 472 -3.58 -26.56 -24.27
N PRO A 473 -3.50 -25.23 -24.47
CA PRO A 473 -3.59 -24.28 -23.35
C PRO A 473 -4.97 -24.35 -22.67
N SER A 474 -4.99 -24.35 -21.34
CA SER A 474 -6.19 -24.17 -20.51
C SER A 474 -5.81 -23.60 -19.15
N ASN A 475 -6.73 -22.84 -18.53
CA ASN A 475 -6.63 -22.39 -17.13
C ASN A 475 -7.83 -22.91 -16.30
N ASP A 476 -8.45 -24.03 -16.71
CA ASP A 476 -9.50 -24.66 -15.90
C ASP A 476 -8.95 -25.51 -14.74
N TYR A 477 -7.65 -25.81 -14.77
CA TYR A 477 -6.91 -26.61 -13.78
C TYR A 477 -7.46 -28.03 -13.53
N VAL A 478 -8.31 -28.54 -14.43
CA VAL A 478 -8.97 -29.85 -14.25
C VAL A 478 -8.84 -30.71 -15.50
N SER A 479 -9.00 -30.12 -16.70
CA SER A 479 -9.11 -30.88 -17.93
C SER A 479 -7.80 -31.58 -18.28
N PRO A 480 -7.80 -32.91 -18.47
CA PRO A 480 -6.61 -33.63 -18.91
C PRO A 480 -6.23 -33.25 -20.34
N MET A 481 -4.97 -33.51 -20.70
CA MET A 481 -4.37 -33.13 -21.97
C MET A 481 -4.30 -31.60 -22.17
N THR A 482 -4.08 -30.85 -21.09
CA THR A 482 -3.90 -29.40 -21.15
C THR A 482 -2.58 -28.95 -20.51
N PHE A 483 -2.08 -27.79 -20.94
CA PHE A 483 -1.01 -27.09 -20.23
C PHE A 483 -1.51 -25.73 -19.74
N THR A 484 -1.01 -25.32 -18.58
CA THR A 484 -1.39 -24.10 -17.91
C THR A 484 -0.74 -22.89 -18.60
N GLN A 485 -1.51 -21.85 -18.94
CA GLN A 485 -0.95 -20.64 -19.54
C GLN A 485 -0.03 -19.91 -18.54
N GLY A 486 1.08 -19.37 -19.04
CA GLY A 486 2.06 -18.70 -18.20
C GLY A 486 1.63 -17.30 -17.77
N SER A 487 1.87 -16.93 -16.51
CA SER A 487 1.71 -15.54 -16.05
C SER A 487 2.58 -15.24 -14.84
N THR A 488 2.51 -14.01 -14.36
CA THR A 488 3.02 -13.62 -13.05
C THR A 488 1.90 -13.57 -12.00
N PHE A 489 2.28 -13.78 -10.74
CA PHE A 489 1.45 -13.41 -9.60
C PHE A 489 2.33 -12.78 -8.52
N ASN A 490 1.71 -11.95 -7.69
CA ASN A 490 2.40 -11.32 -6.56
C ASN A 490 2.09 -12.10 -5.28
N LEU A 491 3.13 -12.51 -4.57
CA LEU A 491 3.02 -13.11 -3.24
C LEU A 491 3.98 -12.38 -2.31
N MET A 492 3.44 -11.75 -1.26
CA MET A 492 4.23 -11.01 -0.26
C MET A 492 5.10 -9.88 -0.86
N GLY A 493 4.63 -9.22 -1.92
CA GLY A 493 5.37 -8.15 -2.62
C GLY A 493 6.41 -8.66 -3.63
N TYR A 494 6.57 -9.97 -3.76
CA TYR A 494 7.47 -10.60 -4.73
C TYR A 494 6.70 -11.12 -5.94
N VAL A 495 7.23 -10.85 -7.12
CA VAL A 495 6.68 -11.35 -8.39
C VAL A 495 7.19 -12.77 -8.62
N TYR A 496 6.28 -13.72 -8.72
CA TYR A 496 6.55 -15.11 -9.04
C TYR A 496 6.01 -15.47 -10.42
N TYR A 497 6.68 -16.39 -11.10
CA TYR A 497 6.22 -16.97 -12.37
C TYR A 497 5.38 -18.21 -12.08
N TYR A 498 4.30 -18.37 -12.83
CA TYR A 498 3.39 -19.50 -12.72
C TYR A 498 2.99 -19.98 -14.12
N GLY A 499 2.55 -21.24 -14.21
CA GLY A 499 2.14 -21.89 -15.45
C GLY A 499 3.32 -22.28 -16.34
N THR A 500 3.11 -22.24 -17.66
CA THR A 500 4.12 -22.63 -18.66
C THR A 500 4.91 -21.43 -19.18
N TYR A 501 6.22 -21.42 -18.99
CA TYR A 501 7.09 -20.32 -19.41
C TYR A 501 8.54 -20.75 -19.69
N LEU A 502 9.19 -20.07 -20.64
CA LEU A 502 10.60 -20.21 -20.95
C LEU A 502 11.41 -19.12 -20.25
N GLN A 503 12.53 -19.50 -19.63
CA GLN A 503 13.56 -18.56 -19.16
C GLN A 503 14.77 -18.65 -20.10
N GLN A 504 15.24 -17.50 -20.58
CA GLN A 504 16.51 -17.35 -21.28
C GLN A 504 17.48 -16.61 -20.37
N VAL A 505 18.59 -17.28 -20.02
CA VAL A 505 19.61 -16.78 -19.10
C VAL A 505 20.89 -16.54 -19.88
N GLU A 506 21.43 -15.33 -19.82
CA GLU A 506 22.72 -14.98 -20.43
C GLU A 506 23.86 -15.03 -19.40
N SER A 507 23.60 -14.60 -18.15
CA SER A 507 24.55 -14.70 -17.03
C SER A 507 23.82 -14.68 -15.69
N LEU A 508 24.50 -15.07 -14.59
CA LEU A 508 23.97 -14.99 -13.22
C LEU A 508 23.79 -13.55 -12.69
N GLU A 509 24.36 -12.54 -13.37
CA GLU A 509 24.29 -11.14 -12.96
C GLU A 509 23.15 -10.37 -13.64
N GLU A 510 22.52 -10.97 -14.66
CA GLU A 510 21.45 -10.35 -15.45
C GLU A 510 20.09 -11.00 -15.15
N THR A 511 19.04 -10.19 -15.15
CA THR A 511 17.67 -10.68 -15.05
C THR A 511 17.32 -11.53 -16.28
N PRO A 512 16.87 -12.78 -16.13
CA PRO A 512 16.48 -13.62 -17.26
C PRO A 512 15.35 -13.00 -18.07
N LEU A 513 15.37 -13.22 -19.39
CA LEU A 513 14.22 -12.92 -20.25
C LEU A 513 13.20 -14.04 -20.12
N ILE A 514 11.91 -13.68 -20.04
CA ILE A 514 10.81 -14.64 -19.87
C ILE A 514 9.92 -14.67 -21.11
N GLY A 515 9.51 -15.87 -21.52
CA GLY A 515 8.49 -16.07 -22.55
C GLY A 515 7.35 -16.91 -22.00
N PHE A 516 6.22 -16.28 -21.65
CA PHE A 516 5.03 -16.95 -21.15
C PHE A 516 4.25 -17.59 -22.29
N ALA A 517 3.96 -18.89 -22.20
CA ALA A 517 3.17 -19.57 -23.22
C ALA A 517 1.68 -19.24 -23.05
N GLN A 518 1.04 -18.70 -24.08
CA GLN A 518 -0.40 -18.42 -24.11
C GLN A 518 -1.14 -19.33 -25.08
N GLU A 519 -0.58 -19.52 -26.27
CA GLU A 519 -1.19 -20.31 -27.33
C GLU A 519 -0.24 -21.42 -27.82
N GLY A 520 -0.77 -22.35 -28.61
CA GLY A 520 0.01 -23.40 -29.26
C GLY A 520 -0.21 -24.78 -28.64
N THR A 521 0.82 -25.63 -28.73
CA THR A 521 0.72 -27.04 -28.33
C THR A 521 2.02 -27.58 -27.77
N ILE A 522 1.90 -28.57 -26.89
CA ILE A 522 3.01 -29.37 -26.40
C ILE A 522 2.70 -30.84 -26.70
N GLU A 523 3.50 -31.48 -27.55
CA GLU A 523 3.38 -32.90 -27.88
C GLU A 523 4.35 -33.71 -27.00
N VAL A 524 3.82 -34.74 -26.34
CA VAL A 524 4.57 -35.71 -25.55
C VAL A 524 4.51 -37.06 -26.26
N LYS A 525 5.67 -37.66 -26.51
CA LYS A 525 5.77 -39.04 -27.00
C LYS A 525 6.50 -39.90 -25.98
N ARG A 526 6.15 -41.19 -25.96
CA ARG A 526 6.72 -42.15 -25.00
C ARG A 526 7.22 -43.40 -25.73
N SER A 527 8.37 -43.92 -25.30
CA SER A 527 8.90 -45.21 -25.73
C SER A 527 9.49 -45.96 -24.53
N GLY A 528 8.70 -46.84 -23.91
CA GLY A 528 9.08 -47.48 -22.66
C GLY A 528 9.11 -46.46 -21.51
N SER A 529 10.27 -46.30 -20.86
CA SER A 529 10.50 -45.31 -19.80
C SER A 529 11.03 -43.97 -20.31
N GLN A 530 11.25 -43.83 -21.63
CA GLN A 530 11.81 -42.63 -22.24
C GLN A 530 10.71 -41.75 -22.84
N TYR A 531 10.97 -40.45 -22.87
CA TYR A 531 10.05 -39.44 -23.34
C TYR A 531 10.72 -38.48 -24.33
N GLU A 532 9.93 -37.98 -25.28
CA GLU A 532 10.26 -36.88 -26.17
C GLU A 532 9.22 -35.77 -25.97
N PHE A 533 9.68 -34.52 -25.87
CA PHE A 533 8.82 -33.33 -25.76
C PHE A 533 9.04 -32.44 -26.97
N ILE A 534 7.95 -32.04 -27.63
CA ILE A 534 7.96 -31.12 -28.78
C ILE A 534 7.04 -29.95 -28.44
N VAL A 535 7.61 -28.77 -28.29
CA VAL A 535 6.94 -27.55 -27.85
C VAL A 535 6.84 -26.60 -29.03
N ASP A 536 5.65 -26.09 -29.31
CA ASP A 536 5.39 -25.04 -30.30
C ASP A 536 4.32 -24.10 -29.74
N VAL A 537 4.76 -23.05 -29.06
CA VAL A 537 3.89 -22.12 -28.34
C VAL A 537 4.16 -20.67 -28.74
N THR A 538 3.19 -19.80 -28.48
CA THR A 538 3.27 -18.36 -28.77
C THR A 538 3.04 -17.54 -27.51
N THR A 539 3.83 -16.48 -27.33
CA THR A 539 3.73 -15.55 -26.20
C THR A 539 2.66 -14.47 -26.42
N PRO A 540 2.26 -13.69 -25.39
CA PRO A 540 1.33 -12.57 -25.57
C PRO A 540 1.78 -11.56 -26.64
N GLU A 541 3.10 -11.38 -26.79
CA GLU A 541 3.72 -10.48 -27.76
C GLU A 541 3.72 -11.04 -29.20
N GLY A 542 3.20 -12.26 -29.40
CA GLY A 542 3.21 -12.95 -30.69
C GLY A 542 4.55 -13.61 -31.04
N VAL A 543 5.45 -13.78 -30.07
CA VAL A 543 6.76 -14.41 -30.29
C VAL A 543 6.61 -15.94 -30.28
N SER A 544 7.21 -16.60 -31.26
CA SER A 544 7.20 -18.07 -31.35
C SER A 544 8.31 -18.69 -30.50
N ILE A 545 7.96 -19.62 -29.63
CA ILE A 545 8.87 -20.42 -28.82
C ILE A 545 8.72 -21.89 -29.22
N LYS A 546 9.80 -22.45 -29.77
CA LYS A 546 9.91 -23.86 -30.14
C LYS A 546 10.95 -24.56 -29.30
N GLY A 547 10.64 -25.78 -28.90
CA GLY A 547 11.49 -26.59 -28.03
C GLY A 547 11.44 -28.05 -28.42
N THR A 548 12.56 -28.75 -28.32
CA THR A 548 12.58 -30.21 -28.46
C THR A 548 13.50 -30.82 -27.41
N TYR A 549 12.96 -31.71 -26.58
CA TYR A 549 13.76 -32.65 -25.83
C TYR A 549 13.69 -33.99 -26.56
N PRO A 550 14.80 -34.48 -27.16
CA PRO A 550 14.80 -35.72 -27.91
C PRO A 550 14.53 -36.92 -26.99
N MET A 551 14.05 -38.03 -27.56
CA MET A 551 13.74 -39.25 -26.82
C MET A 551 14.86 -39.64 -25.85
N GLY A 552 14.58 -39.50 -24.55
CA GLY A 552 15.59 -39.61 -23.51
C GLY A 552 14.99 -39.91 -22.14
N ASP A 553 15.88 -40.06 -21.15
CA ASP A 553 15.50 -40.37 -19.78
C ASP A 553 15.01 -39.10 -19.06
N VAL A 554 13.82 -39.17 -18.48
CA VAL A 554 13.25 -38.10 -17.65
C VAL A 554 13.42 -38.49 -16.19
N ASN A 555 13.99 -37.58 -15.39
CA ASN A 555 14.05 -37.77 -13.95
C ASN A 555 12.68 -37.46 -13.34
N PHE A 556 11.93 -38.50 -13.00
CA PHE A 556 10.65 -38.36 -12.32
C PHE A 556 10.86 -38.17 -10.81
N ILE A 557 10.24 -37.13 -10.26
CA ILE A 557 10.24 -36.80 -8.85
C ILE A 557 8.81 -36.97 -8.36
N ASP A 558 8.61 -37.88 -7.41
CA ASP A 558 7.35 -37.95 -6.68
C ASP A 558 7.37 -36.82 -5.64
N ASN A 559 6.59 -35.78 -5.91
CA ASN A 559 6.28 -34.72 -4.96
C ASN A 559 4.80 -34.74 -4.60
N ALA A 560 4.09 -35.81 -4.97
CA ALA A 560 2.77 -36.04 -4.44
C ALA A 560 2.91 -36.29 -2.94
N PRO A 561 2.03 -35.72 -2.11
CA PRO A 561 2.15 -35.86 -0.67
C PRO A 561 2.23 -37.35 -0.30
N GLU A 562 3.15 -37.71 0.59
CA GLU A 562 3.22 -39.06 1.17
C GLU A 562 2.00 -39.31 2.06
N LYS A 563 0.83 -39.54 1.45
CA LYS A 563 -0.39 -40.01 2.10
C LYS A 563 -0.18 -41.41 2.73
N PRO A 564 -0.14 -41.55 4.07
CA PRO A 564 -0.24 -42.84 4.75
C PRO A 564 -1.71 -43.24 4.76
N ALA A 565 -2.05 -44.48 4.37
CA ALA A 565 -3.42 -45.04 4.33
C ALA A 565 -4.57 -44.06 4.68
N GLY A 566 -4.98 -43.26 3.70
CA GLY A 566 -5.93 -42.15 3.89
C GLY A 566 -5.55 -40.95 3.03
N ASP A 567 -6.53 -40.24 2.46
CA ASP A 567 -6.33 -39.22 1.42
C ASP A 567 -6.07 -37.79 1.96
N TRP A 568 -5.49 -37.63 3.15
CA TRP A 568 -5.37 -36.35 3.87
C TRP A 568 -3.97 -35.68 3.82
N LEU A 569 -3.93 -34.37 4.06
CA LEU A 569 -2.77 -33.48 4.08
C LEU A 569 -2.06 -33.41 5.45
N SER A 570 -2.77 -33.70 6.54
CA SER A 570 -2.21 -33.62 7.89
C SER A 570 -1.03 -34.56 8.14
N ILE A 571 0.03 -34.03 8.74
CA ILE A 571 1.17 -34.80 9.26
C ILE A 571 0.98 -35.33 10.68
N LEU A 572 -0.15 -35.03 11.33
CA LEU A 572 -0.41 -35.40 12.72
C LEU A 572 -1.01 -36.81 12.82
N HIS A 573 -0.63 -37.52 13.89
CA HIS A 573 -1.16 -38.85 14.22
C HIS A 573 -1.86 -38.90 15.59
N GLU A 574 -1.85 -37.77 16.31
CA GLU A 574 -2.53 -37.58 17.58
C GLU A 574 -2.87 -36.09 17.77
N ASP A 575 -3.77 -35.80 18.72
CA ASP A 575 -4.09 -34.42 19.14
C ASP A 575 -2.82 -33.62 19.44
N LYS A 576 -2.77 -32.36 18.97
CA LYS A 576 -1.64 -31.46 19.13
C LYS A 576 -2.03 -30.23 19.93
N THR A 577 -1.18 -29.83 20.87
CA THR A 577 -1.23 -28.48 21.45
C THR A 577 0.01 -27.73 20.97
N VAL A 578 -0.18 -26.65 20.23
CA VAL A 578 0.90 -25.76 19.80
C VAL A 578 1.17 -24.78 20.95
N LEU A 579 2.43 -24.69 21.37
CA LEU A 579 2.82 -23.93 22.56
C LEU A 579 3.69 -22.74 22.18
N PHE A 580 3.34 -21.58 22.73
CA PHE A 580 4.14 -20.37 22.66
C PHE A 580 4.46 -19.93 24.09
N ASN A 581 5.69 -20.18 24.52
CA ASN A 581 6.13 -19.76 25.84
C ASN A 581 6.33 -18.24 25.87
N PRO A 582 6.17 -17.60 27.04
CA PRO A 582 6.39 -16.14 27.16
C PRO A 582 7.78 -15.66 26.74
N ASP A 583 8.79 -16.53 26.81
CA ASP A 583 10.18 -16.24 26.44
C ASP A 583 10.50 -16.58 24.98
N ASP A 584 9.56 -17.18 24.24
CA ASP A 584 9.76 -17.56 22.85
C ASP A 584 9.77 -16.31 21.96
N ALA A 585 10.67 -16.30 20.98
CA ALA A 585 10.75 -15.25 19.97
C ALA A 585 9.63 -15.39 18.92
N SER A 586 8.38 -15.18 19.35
CA SER A 586 7.21 -15.27 18.48
C SER A 586 6.89 -13.95 17.77
N GLU A 587 6.56 -13.99 16.48
CA GLU A 587 6.07 -12.85 15.70
C GLU A 587 4.70 -13.15 15.13
N CYS A 588 3.74 -12.22 15.26
CA CYS A 588 2.45 -12.29 14.58
C CYS A 588 2.40 -11.26 13.46
N ARG A 589 2.17 -11.73 12.24
CA ARG A 589 1.99 -10.91 11.05
C ARG A 589 0.56 -11.04 10.56
N VAL A 590 -0.03 -9.92 10.18
CA VAL A 590 -1.40 -9.87 9.67
C VAL A 590 -1.42 -9.12 8.36
N TRP A 591 -1.94 -9.77 7.34
CA TRP A 591 -2.29 -9.16 6.06
C TRP A 591 -3.79 -8.90 6.02
N THR A 592 -4.18 -7.89 5.26
CA THR A 592 -5.60 -7.55 5.06
C THR A 592 -5.84 -7.53 3.57
N TYR A 593 -6.72 -8.41 3.12
CA TYR A 593 -7.10 -8.52 1.72
C TYR A 593 -8.56 -8.11 1.55
N THR A 594 -8.86 -7.50 0.41
CA THR A 594 -10.23 -7.51 -0.10
C THR A 594 -10.55 -8.96 -0.42
N SER A 595 -11.53 -9.55 0.28
CA SER A 595 -11.78 -10.98 0.16
C SER A 595 -12.29 -11.35 -1.23
N TYR A 596 -11.94 -12.57 -1.67
CA TYR A 596 -12.59 -13.20 -2.82
C TYR A 596 -14.07 -13.52 -2.53
N PHE A 597 -14.46 -13.62 -1.26
CA PHE A 597 -15.81 -13.93 -0.81
C PHE A 597 -16.63 -12.64 -0.56
N GLU A 598 -17.81 -12.54 -1.18
CA GLU A 598 -18.66 -11.34 -1.11
C GLU A 598 -19.02 -10.95 0.35
N GLY A 599 -19.00 -9.65 0.64
CA GLY A 599 -19.45 -9.11 1.93
C GLY A 599 -18.51 -9.38 3.11
N ALA A 600 -17.24 -9.71 2.84
CA ALA A 600 -16.23 -9.98 3.86
C ALA A 600 -14.91 -9.22 3.65
N THR A 601 -14.21 -8.96 4.75
CA THR A 601 -12.79 -8.58 4.74
C THR A 601 -11.97 -9.77 5.21
N GLU A 602 -10.94 -10.13 4.45
CA GLU A 602 -10.12 -11.30 4.70
C GLU A 602 -8.86 -10.92 5.46
N PHE A 603 -8.59 -11.66 6.53
CA PHE A 603 -7.38 -11.51 7.32
C PHE A 603 -6.61 -12.81 7.35
N GLU A 604 -5.42 -12.78 6.75
CA GLU A 604 -4.44 -13.84 6.89
C GLU A 604 -3.53 -13.52 8.06
N ILE A 605 -3.46 -14.44 9.02
CA ILE A 605 -2.76 -14.28 10.29
C ILE A 605 -1.72 -15.39 10.39
N LEU A 606 -0.44 -15.02 10.38
CA LEU A 606 0.67 -15.95 10.60
C LEU A 606 1.32 -15.66 11.94
N VAL A 607 1.44 -16.68 12.78
CA VAL A 607 2.19 -16.61 14.03
C VAL A 607 3.33 -17.63 13.98
N ASP A 608 4.56 -17.12 13.89
CA ASP A 608 5.76 -17.95 13.89
C ASP A 608 6.41 -17.96 15.28
N ASN A 609 6.91 -19.13 15.69
CA ASN A 609 7.79 -19.29 16.83
C ASN A 609 9.22 -19.51 16.34
N ASN A 610 10.03 -18.44 16.29
CA ASN A 610 11.42 -18.55 15.83
C ASN A 610 12.35 -19.30 16.82
N THR A 611 11.80 -19.79 17.95
CA THR A 611 12.55 -20.59 18.93
C THR A 611 12.31 -22.10 18.73
N THR A 612 11.10 -22.50 18.34
CA THR A 612 10.73 -23.91 18.16
C THR A 612 10.53 -24.32 16.71
N ASP A 613 10.58 -23.36 15.77
CA ASP A 613 10.29 -23.53 14.34
C ASP A 613 8.86 -24.01 14.05
N GLU A 614 7.98 -23.95 15.05
CA GLU A 614 6.54 -24.17 14.92
C GLU A 614 5.83 -22.85 14.58
N ALA A 615 4.76 -22.95 13.82
CA ALA A 615 3.92 -21.82 13.45
C ALA A 615 2.45 -22.25 13.34
N PHE A 616 1.56 -21.27 13.20
CA PHE A 616 0.22 -21.52 12.69
C PHE A 616 -0.20 -20.37 11.77
N GLN A 617 -1.02 -20.71 10.78
CA GLN A 617 -1.63 -19.76 9.85
C GLN A 617 -3.14 -19.85 10.00
N LEU A 618 -3.81 -18.73 10.21
CA LEU A 618 -5.26 -18.64 10.26
C LEU A 618 -5.74 -17.72 9.15
N ASP A 619 -6.82 -18.09 8.50
CA ASP A 619 -7.40 -17.30 7.41
C ASP A 619 -8.89 -17.10 7.71
N VAL A 620 -9.24 -15.85 8.06
CA VAL A 620 -10.54 -15.52 8.66
C VAL A 620 -11.27 -14.44 7.90
N LEU A 621 -12.59 -14.62 7.76
CA LEU A 621 -13.46 -13.67 7.08
C LEU A 621 -14.21 -12.82 8.11
N ALA A 622 -13.79 -11.57 8.27
CA ALA A 622 -14.51 -10.58 9.07
C ALA A 622 -15.62 -9.90 8.25
N ALA A 623 -16.49 -9.14 8.91
CA ALA A 623 -17.48 -8.32 8.22
C ALA A 623 -16.79 -7.32 7.26
N GLU A 624 -17.42 -7.04 6.12
CA GLU A 624 -16.93 -6.07 5.14
C GLU A 624 -16.52 -4.73 5.78
N GLY A 625 -15.33 -4.25 5.45
CA GLY A 625 -14.76 -3.02 5.98
C GLY A 625 -14.18 -3.13 7.39
N ALA A 626 -14.09 -4.33 7.95
CA ALA A 626 -13.45 -4.54 9.25
C ALA A 626 -11.98 -4.11 9.22
N THR A 627 -11.56 -3.41 10.27
CA THR A 627 -10.16 -2.97 10.46
C THR A 627 -9.45 -3.69 11.61
N SER A 628 -10.19 -4.54 12.33
CA SER A 628 -9.74 -5.39 13.42
C SER A 628 -10.02 -6.86 13.09
N ILE A 629 -9.11 -7.73 13.51
CA ILE A 629 -9.24 -9.19 13.43
C ILE A 629 -10.01 -9.79 14.62
N ALA A 630 -10.44 -8.96 15.58
CA ALA A 630 -11.13 -9.43 16.76
C ALA A 630 -12.50 -10.02 16.40
N GLY A 631 -12.78 -11.21 16.91
CA GLY A 631 -14.01 -11.91 16.60
C GLY A 631 -13.96 -13.40 16.94
N THR A 632 -15.09 -14.05 16.69
CA THR A 632 -15.20 -15.50 16.75
C THR A 632 -15.47 -16.02 15.34
N TYR A 633 -14.62 -16.92 14.88
CA TYR A 633 -14.71 -17.54 13.55
C TYR A 633 -14.95 -19.03 13.68
N THR A 634 -15.97 -19.55 13.00
CA THR A 634 -16.37 -20.95 13.10
C THR A 634 -16.21 -21.71 11.79
N THR A 635 -16.35 -23.03 11.84
CA THR A 635 -16.41 -23.88 10.64
C THR A 635 -17.37 -23.30 9.60
N PRO A 636 -16.94 -23.17 8.33
CA PRO A 636 -17.83 -22.69 7.28
C PRO A 636 -18.98 -23.67 7.06
N LYS A 637 -20.17 -23.13 6.81
CA LYS A 637 -21.33 -23.98 6.46
C LYS A 637 -21.19 -24.61 5.07
N ASP A 638 -20.49 -23.91 4.20
CA ASP A 638 -20.13 -24.34 2.84
C ASP A 638 -18.63 -24.10 2.64
N PRO A 639 -17.79 -25.16 2.64
CA PRO A 639 -16.35 -25.04 2.48
C PRO A 639 -15.91 -24.33 1.20
N ASP A 640 -16.71 -24.40 0.13
CA ASP A 640 -16.41 -23.79 -1.16
C ASP A 640 -16.87 -22.32 -1.24
N ASN A 641 -17.65 -21.85 -0.25
CA ASN A 641 -18.12 -20.47 -0.16
C ASN A 641 -18.23 -19.95 1.30
N PRO A 642 -17.11 -19.86 2.04
CA PRO A 642 -17.10 -19.34 3.41
C PRO A 642 -17.65 -17.91 3.50
N GLN A 643 -18.27 -17.57 4.63
CA GLN A 643 -18.94 -16.28 4.85
C GLN A 643 -18.29 -15.48 6.00
N ALA A 644 -18.61 -14.19 6.12
CA ALA A 644 -18.19 -13.39 7.28
C ALA A 644 -18.59 -14.05 8.62
N GLY A 645 -17.64 -14.18 9.54
CA GLY A 645 -17.74 -14.94 10.79
C GLY A 645 -17.28 -16.40 10.67
N GLU A 646 -16.74 -16.80 9.53
CA GLU A 646 -16.20 -18.14 9.27
C GLU A 646 -14.70 -18.06 8.92
N PHE A 647 -13.99 -19.17 9.01
CA PHE A 647 -12.62 -19.29 8.53
C PHE A 647 -12.57 -20.03 7.19
N ILE A 648 -11.54 -19.77 6.38
CA ILE A 648 -11.29 -20.49 5.14
C ILE A 648 -10.59 -21.82 5.49
N PRO A 649 -11.16 -22.99 5.15
CA PRO A 649 -10.53 -24.29 5.44
C PRO A 649 -9.14 -24.38 4.84
N GLY A 650 -8.24 -25.10 5.52
CA GLY A 650 -6.90 -25.31 5.00
C GLY A 650 -6.94 -26.25 3.80
N TYR A 651 -6.29 -25.84 2.72
CA TYR A 651 -6.10 -26.68 1.53
C TYR A 651 -4.70 -26.46 0.97
N GLN A 652 -4.29 -27.39 0.12
CA GLN A 652 -3.06 -27.26 -0.63
C GLN A 652 -3.40 -27.12 -2.11
N GLU A 653 -2.98 -26.01 -2.69
CA GLU A 653 -3.09 -25.75 -4.11
C GLU A 653 -1.65 -25.70 -4.62
N PHE A 654 -1.27 -26.55 -5.59
CA PHE A 654 0.13 -26.63 -6.05
C PHE A 654 1.08 -27.05 -4.88
N ALA A 655 2.24 -26.40 -4.77
CA ALA A 655 3.15 -26.48 -3.62
C ALA A 655 2.79 -25.48 -2.49
N VAL A 656 1.68 -24.74 -2.64
CA VAL A 656 1.31 -23.62 -1.76
C VAL A 656 0.23 -24.07 -0.78
N LYS A 657 0.46 -23.81 0.50
CA LYS A 657 -0.52 -24.00 1.57
C LYS A 657 -1.40 -22.75 1.63
N ARG A 658 -2.72 -22.94 1.56
CA ARG A 658 -3.71 -21.87 1.60
C ARG A 658 -4.75 -22.12 2.69
N GLY A 659 -5.45 -21.06 3.09
CA GLY A 659 -6.47 -21.13 4.13
C GLY A 659 -5.87 -21.35 5.52
N THR A 660 -6.67 -21.96 6.40
CA THR A 660 -6.35 -22.12 7.81
C THR A 660 -5.54 -23.39 8.08
N TRP A 661 -4.31 -23.23 8.57
CA TRP A 661 -3.39 -24.28 9.01
C TRP A 661 -3.05 -24.11 10.50
N PRO A 662 -3.79 -24.75 11.41
CA PRO A 662 -3.58 -24.64 12.87
C PRO A 662 -2.25 -25.23 13.35
N TYR A 663 -1.52 -25.94 12.50
CA TYR A 663 -0.18 -26.38 12.81
C TYR A 663 0.69 -26.35 11.55
N LEU A 664 1.81 -25.65 11.65
CA LEU A 664 2.89 -25.61 10.68
C LEU A 664 4.22 -25.84 11.41
N TYR A 665 5.16 -26.47 10.74
CA TYR A 665 6.53 -26.69 11.17
C TYR A 665 7.46 -26.47 9.98
N TYR A 666 8.50 -25.67 10.16
CA TYR A 666 9.44 -25.39 9.07
C TYR A 666 10.47 -26.52 8.94
N ASP A 667 10.41 -27.27 7.84
CA ASP A 667 11.38 -28.32 7.53
C ASP A 667 12.56 -27.73 6.73
N PHE A 668 13.66 -27.43 7.44
CA PHE A 668 14.90 -26.94 6.86
C PHE A 668 15.55 -27.89 5.84
N SER A 669 15.21 -29.18 5.84
CA SER A 669 15.78 -30.16 4.90
C SER A 669 15.13 -30.08 3.52
N ALA A 670 13.85 -29.72 3.48
CA ALA A 670 13.05 -29.56 2.27
C ALA A 670 12.75 -28.09 1.94
N SER A 671 13.23 -27.14 2.76
CA SER A 671 13.00 -25.70 2.64
C SER A 671 11.52 -25.33 2.50
N GLN A 672 10.64 -26.05 3.20
CA GLN A 672 9.19 -25.88 3.12
C GLN A 672 8.53 -26.02 4.50
N TYR A 673 7.36 -25.41 4.67
CA TYR A 673 6.49 -25.72 5.80
C TYR A 673 5.74 -27.03 5.57
N ILE A 674 5.65 -27.87 6.59
CA ILE A 674 4.76 -29.04 6.66
C ILE A 674 3.78 -28.85 7.83
N GLY A 675 2.63 -29.51 7.85
CA GLY A 675 1.63 -29.19 8.86
C GLY A 675 0.32 -29.95 8.78
N ALA A 676 -0.70 -29.41 9.43
CA ALA A 676 -2.06 -29.92 9.43
C ALA A 676 -3.03 -28.80 9.05
N PRO A 677 -3.83 -28.94 7.97
CA PRO A 677 -4.88 -27.98 7.64
C PRO A 677 -6.07 -28.14 8.56
N ALA A 678 -6.86 -27.09 8.78
CA ALA A 678 -8.13 -27.19 9.50
C ALA A 678 -9.30 -27.44 8.56
N THR A 679 -10.19 -28.36 8.95
CA THR A 679 -11.47 -28.60 8.27
C THR A 679 -12.67 -28.17 9.10
N GLU A 680 -12.56 -28.18 10.43
CA GLU A 680 -13.62 -27.74 11.34
C GLU A 680 -13.00 -27.20 12.64
N GLY A 681 -13.67 -26.28 13.32
CA GLY A 681 -13.17 -25.74 14.57
C GLY A 681 -13.75 -24.39 14.95
N THR A 682 -13.07 -23.73 15.89
CA THR A 682 -13.37 -22.37 16.31
C THR A 682 -12.08 -21.61 16.58
N ILE A 683 -12.05 -20.35 16.13
CA ILE A 683 -11.04 -19.34 16.43
C ILE A 683 -11.72 -18.26 17.25
N GLU A 684 -11.10 -17.86 18.35
CA GLU A 684 -11.47 -16.70 19.14
C GLU A 684 -10.28 -15.76 19.21
N ILE A 685 -10.48 -14.53 18.74
CA ILE A 685 -9.48 -13.47 18.74
C ILE A 685 -10.00 -12.33 19.60
N THR A 686 -9.31 -12.06 20.70
CA THR A 686 -9.69 -11.03 21.68
C THR A 686 -8.64 -9.93 21.72
N GLU A 687 -9.07 -8.68 21.59
CA GLU A 687 -8.20 -7.53 21.90
C GLU A 687 -7.96 -7.46 23.41
N LEU A 688 -6.69 -7.48 23.80
CA LEU A 688 -6.27 -7.32 25.18
C LEU A 688 -5.99 -5.84 25.47
N GLU A 689 -5.82 -5.53 26.76
CA GLU A 689 -5.23 -4.26 27.16
C GLU A 689 -3.84 -4.10 26.50
N ASP A 690 -3.37 -2.86 26.35
CA ASP A 690 -2.01 -2.55 25.85
C ASP A 690 -1.79 -2.72 24.33
N GLY A 691 -2.84 -3.00 23.55
CA GLY A 691 -2.75 -3.15 22.09
C GLY A 691 -2.23 -4.51 21.63
N LYS A 692 -2.25 -5.51 22.53
CA LYS A 692 -2.02 -6.92 22.21
C LYS A 692 -3.31 -7.61 21.81
N VAL A 693 -3.19 -8.78 21.20
CA VAL A 693 -4.31 -9.70 20.99
C VAL A 693 -4.01 -11.05 21.61
N GLU A 694 -5.06 -11.74 22.03
CA GLU A 694 -5.04 -13.17 22.32
C GLU A 694 -5.75 -13.90 21.18
N ILE A 695 -5.07 -14.90 20.61
CA ILE A 695 -5.60 -15.80 19.60
C ILE A 695 -5.70 -17.18 20.25
N GLN A 696 -6.93 -17.68 20.40
CA GLN A 696 -7.22 -19.01 20.90
C GLN A 696 -7.95 -19.80 19.82
N TYR A 697 -7.58 -21.06 19.61
CA TYR A 697 -8.36 -21.93 18.74
C TYR A 697 -8.38 -23.37 19.23
N GLU A 698 -9.46 -24.06 18.84
CA GLU A 698 -9.58 -25.51 18.87
C GLU A 698 -10.14 -25.96 17.53
N MET A 699 -9.32 -26.69 16.77
CA MET A 699 -9.63 -27.11 15.41
C MET A 699 -9.37 -28.59 15.23
N LYS A 700 -9.90 -29.14 14.14
CA LYS A 700 -9.61 -30.49 13.70
C LYS A 700 -9.10 -30.50 12.29
N ASP A 701 -8.16 -31.39 12.05
CA ASP A 701 -7.55 -31.55 10.74
C ASP A 701 -8.39 -32.41 9.78
N ASP A 702 -7.80 -32.77 8.65
CA ASP A 702 -8.40 -33.61 7.62
C ASP A 702 -8.06 -35.11 7.78
N ALA A 703 -7.37 -35.51 8.86
CA ALA A 703 -7.04 -36.91 9.11
C ALA A 703 -8.28 -37.76 9.43
N ASP A 704 -8.20 -39.09 9.27
CA ASP A 704 -9.22 -40.04 9.74
C ASP A 704 -8.62 -41.11 10.68
N PRO A 705 -8.93 -41.09 11.98
CA PRO A 705 -9.76 -40.09 12.66
C PRO A 705 -9.07 -38.72 12.73
N LYS A 706 -9.87 -37.64 12.68
CA LYS A 706 -9.36 -36.27 12.79
C LYS A 706 -8.65 -36.03 14.12
N ASN A 707 -7.48 -35.40 14.08
CA ASN A 707 -6.78 -34.95 15.27
C ASN A 707 -7.29 -33.58 15.69
N THR A 708 -7.31 -33.31 16.99
CA THR A 708 -7.65 -31.98 17.52
C THR A 708 -6.38 -31.17 17.76
N ILE A 709 -6.30 -29.99 17.15
CA ILE A 709 -5.22 -29.01 17.35
C ILE A 709 -5.71 -27.84 18.19
N ARG A 710 -4.95 -27.46 19.21
CA ARG A 710 -5.25 -26.35 20.11
C ARG A 710 -4.06 -25.42 20.25
N SER A 711 -4.33 -24.12 20.39
CA SER A 711 -3.31 -23.15 20.76
C SER A 711 -3.92 -21.96 21.50
N VAL A 712 -3.09 -21.30 22.30
CA VAL A 712 -3.33 -19.96 22.82
C VAL A 712 -2.04 -19.18 22.61
N TRP A 713 -2.13 -18.08 21.88
CA TRP A 713 -1.03 -17.14 21.69
C TRP A 713 -1.47 -15.74 22.10
N SER A 714 -0.58 -14.99 22.73
CA SER A 714 -0.81 -13.60 23.11
C SER A 714 0.39 -12.74 22.74
N GLY A 715 0.15 -11.64 22.03
CA GLY A 715 1.24 -10.74 21.64
C GLY A 715 0.78 -9.56 20.81
N THR A 716 1.75 -8.79 20.30
CA THR A 716 1.49 -7.64 19.42
C THR A 716 1.42 -8.09 17.96
N ILE A 717 0.49 -7.50 17.20
CA ILE A 717 0.36 -7.72 15.77
C ILE A 717 1.24 -6.75 15.00
N ARG A 718 1.97 -7.26 14.01
CA ARG A 718 2.56 -6.46 12.94
C ARG A 718 1.66 -6.52 11.71
N LYS A 719 1.02 -5.39 11.36
CA LYS A 719 0.28 -5.29 10.09
C LYS A 719 1.29 -5.16 8.94
N VAL A 720 1.11 -5.98 7.91
CA VAL A 720 1.92 -5.98 6.70
C VAL A 720 1.07 -5.38 5.59
N ASN A 721 1.50 -4.22 5.08
CA ASN A 721 0.85 -3.52 3.96
C ASN A 721 1.50 -3.93 2.64
#